data_AF-A0A1V6BDR9-F1
#
_entry.id   AF-A0A1V6BDR9-F1
#
_cell.length_a   1.000
_cell.length_b   1.000
_cell.length_c   1.000
_cell.angle_alpha   90.00
_cell.angle_beta   90.00
_cell.angle_gamma   90.00
#
_symmetry.space_group_name_H-M   'P 1'
#
loop_
_entity.id
_entity.type
_entity.pdbx_description
1 polymer ?
#
loop_
_entity_poly.entity_id
_entity_poly.type
_entity_poly.pdbx_seq_one_letter_code
_entity_poly.pdbx_strand_id
1 'polypeptide(L)'
;MNKEKRSGLSLIVLTIILAIAAVMAESLYFSDFEYHLLTRRFSRILREKEKIMKESLDRLQLTLLQEQLHGSASEKNIFSIAKKNGITILEYFDKTLVHWSDNDFDVPAIPDDSLFLKPVIFMQNGWFLPERRKAGNQEFIALLRIRTDFSYENDIVRSGFSKDFRIPDVVQLSQKKSDSGFNIYNTEGTFLFSLAFPAARTNTLLIIVPLMLWLAVLFLIIKLSLNLAIFLDKSGHPFIGMASLTMIFAAIYMGILLVKGPAVFMKTQLFSPFIFSLNSLIPSLGHLLLLSILAALLAHRFNNSALFSGELYKKTVAKYFLVIVLFSIGSAILCLFHNVFTQLVLNSRINFETYKVLKMSFLSVAGFVAIILMTFVPVFLILEVFRSVGDISAKQTVILAIPSFLVILFINRGDLITLLVLCLFCGLIILMAFMAYKRHIGVFNATIFFSVIMALYSLYIITVNSENRINENIKVQALSFSTENDPAAEHLLLDMWPVLKNDTVLYRMMTEEDFNISQNNVDRITAYLTGTYFTGYWGSFNVNIVLCRKDQLLRIGTREEDFENCFDFFNGRTVKYGHQLTGTNFYFIDNQGGRSYYIGILNFTRDLENINGLFIELYSDVNVFQPGYTELLLDKKFNIYSDLREYSYAKYINGLIVLNSGDYPYKKTDDEYIDKNSEYRIFNAENKKHIVYKNGNTTVIISRPLINVGDILISFAYLLAFIIFFNSIIALLIRRPSIKSILNLNFRQKLQVSYMAILLFSFILIGFVAASLTVREYRSKHYENIKEKLNSINVELENKLTDVKQLSSDRQNDTNDSLNELLIDLSNIFNTDINIYDLKGFLIATSRPEIFYRNLTSHRMDITALINVSDFTRAEYFQTESIGNMKYISVYMPFYSSDYKVLAFLNLPYFRMQSVLAREISNLIVAIMNFTLLLILITMGLAVFISGRLTSPLSMLSEGLASVKLGRKSEHLSYKGSDEIGDMVKQYNRMVDELEVSTHKLAASEREYAWREMAKQIAHEIKNPLTPMKLNVQQLLKSWNDDTSGFKDKLELFARNQIEYIDNLSLIATAFSSFAKMPGANPSDIDLIEQIKTTLELFRNTSNVTFNVKWPHENKVFIHADKEQINGIFSNLIKNGIQAIPQDRDGVIKVELKVTGDKVLVSVADNGSGIPEALRNRMFTPNFTTKSSGTGLGLSIAKRYAEGAGGRIWFESQTGRGATFFVEFPLKYTVEKPGEAKSE
;
A
#
# COMPACT_ATOMS: atom_id res chain seq x y z
N MET A 1 3.93 -30.74 25.23
CA MET A 1 3.21 -31.72 24.38
C MET A 1 1.67 -31.65 24.49
N ASN A 2 1.05 -31.71 25.68
CA ASN A 2 -0.42 -31.70 25.80
C ASN A 2 -1.12 -30.38 25.41
N LYS A 3 -0.43 -29.23 25.49
CA LYS A 3 -1.00 -27.90 25.13
C LYS A 3 -1.11 -27.69 23.60
N GLU A 4 -0.12 -28.13 22.82
CA GLU A 4 -0.13 -28.01 21.35
C GLU A 4 -1.11 -29.00 20.69
N LYS A 5 -1.25 -30.22 21.23
CA LYS A 5 -2.27 -31.18 20.76
C LYS A 5 -3.69 -30.67 20.98
N ARG A 6 -3.98 -30.04 22.14
CA ARG A 6 -5.29 -29.42 22.41
C ARG A 6 -5.60 -28.24 21.47
N SER A 7 -4.61 -27.40 21.14
CA SER A 7 -4.84 -26.28 20.22
C SER A 7 -5.02 -26.69 18.76
N GLY A 8 -4.40 -27.79 18.33
CA GLY A 8 -4.58 -28.34 16.99
C GLY A 8 -6.00 -28.88 16.79
N LEU A 9 -6.53 -29.62 17.77
CA LEU A 9 -7.89 -30.15 17.72
C LEU A 9 -8.96 -29.04 17.69
N SER A 10 -8.78 -27.98 18.48
CA SER A 10 -9.71 -26.84 18.48
C SER A 10 -9.74 -26.09 17.14
N LEU A 11 -8.59 -25.99 16.45
CA LEU A 11 -8.53 -25.38 15.12
C LEU A 11 -9.26 -26.20 14.07
N ILE A 12 -9.14 -27.54 14.10
CA ILE A 12 -9.85 -28.41 13.15
C ILE A 12 -11.36 -28.30 13.33
N VAL A 13 -11.85 -28.36 14.58
CA VAL A 13 -13.28 -28.20 14.89
C VAL A 13 -13.78 -26.83 14.42
N LEU A 14 -13.02 -25.76 14.66
CA LEU A 14 -13.37 -24.41 14.18
C LEU A 14 -13.44 -24.35 12.65
N THR A 15 -12.49 -24.95 11.93
CA THR A 15 -12.50 -25.00 10.46
C THR A 15 -13.75 -25.72 9.93
N ILE A 16 -14.14 -26.85 10.55
CA ILE A 16 -15.34 -27.61 10.15
C ILE A 16 -16.60 -26.77 10.40
N ILE A 17 -16.73 -26.14 11.58
CA ILE A 17 -17.89 -25.28 11.89
C ILE A 17 -17.99 -24.13 10.89
N LEU A 18 -16.88 -23.45 10.59
CA LEU A 18 -16.86 -22.37 9.61
C LEU A 18 -17.15 -22.84 8.19
N ALA A 19 -16.71 -24.05 7.81
CA ALA A 19 -17.02 -24.63 6.50
C ALA A 19 -18.52 -24.94 6.37
N ILE A 20 -19.13 -25.51 7.41
CA ILE A 20 -20.59 -25.74 7.46
C ILE A 20 -21.33 -24.39 7.38
N ALA A 21 -20.90 -23.40 8.17
CA ALA A 21 -21.48 -22.06 8.11
C ALA A 21 -21.31 -21.40 6.73
N ALA A 22 -20.16 -21.58 6.07
CA ALA A 22 -19.90 -21.07 4.73
C ALA A 22 -20.85 -21.70 3.70
N VAL A 23 -21.04 -23.02 3.76
CA VAL A 23 -21.95 -23.77 2.88
C VAL A 23 -23.41 -23.34 3.12
N MET A 24 -23.83 -23.19 4.39
CA MET A 24 -25.17 -22.70 4.72
C MET A 24 -25.38 -21.26 4.24
N ALA A 25 -24.41 -20.37 4.45
CA ALA A 25 -24.48 -18.99 3.99
C ALA A 25 -24.51 -18.89 2.46
N GLU A 26 -23.75 -19.73 1.76
CA GLU A 26 -23.76 -19.82 0.31
C GLU A 26 -25.10 -20.35 -0.21
N SER A 27 -25.65 -21.40 0.41
CA SER A 27 -26.98 -21.92 0.09
C SER A 27 -28.07 -20.87 0.31
N LEU A 28 -28.01 -20.12 1.42
CA LEU A 28 -28.91 -18.99 1.68
C LEU A 28 -28.76 -17.88 0.64
N TYR A 29 -27.52 -17.55 0.23
CA TYR A 29 -27.26 -16.55 -0.81
C TYR A 29 -27.83 -16.95 -2.18
N PHE A 30 -27.86 -18.25 -2.51
CA PHE A 30 -28.49 -18.73 -3.75
C PHE A 30 -30.01 -18.99 -3.62
N SER A 31 -30.57 -18.91 -2.40
CA SER A 31 -32.02 -19.03 -2.13
C SER A 31 -32.76 -17.69 -2.21
N ASP A 32 -34.08 -17.71 -2.40
CA ASP A 32 -34.94 -16.50 -2.49
C ASP A 32 -35.07 -15.68 -1.20
N PHE A 33 -34.34 -16.07 -0.15
CA PHE A 33 -34.28 -15.36 1.12
C PHE A 33 -33.97 -13.86 0.96
N GLU A 34 -32.97 -13.51 0.15
CA GLU A 34 -32.62 -12.10 -0.10
C GLU A 34 -33.77 -11.34 -0.75
N TYR A 35 -34.43 -11.93 -1.74
CA TYR A 35 -35.54 -11.30 -2.46
C TYR A 35 -36.73 -11.03 -1.54
N HIS A 36 -37.06 -11.95 -0.63
CA HIS A 36 -38.06 -11.70 0.40
C HIS A 36 -37.66 -10.58 1.37
N LEU A 37 -36.39 -10.53 1.78
CA LEU A 37 -35.89 -9.46 2.66
C LEU A 37 -35.98 -8.09 1.99
N LEU A 38 -35.55 -7.99 0.73
CA LEU A 38 -35.64 -6.77 -0.08
C LEU A 38 -37.10 -6.35 -0.28
N THR A 39 -38.01 -7.27 -0.59
CA THR A 39 -39.45 -7.00 -0.77
C THR A 39 -40.10 -6.47 0.51
N ARG A 40 -39.81 -7.08 1.67
CA ARG A 40 -40.32 -6.62 2.98
C ARG A 40 -39.80 -5.23 3.33
N ARG A 41 -38.51 -4.99 3.09
CA ARG A 41 -37.88 -3.69 3.31
C ARG A 41 -38.50 -2.61 2.42
N PHE A 42 -38.66 -2.92 1.13
CA PHE A 42 -39.29 -2.03 0.17
C PHE A 42 -40.68 -1.63 0.64
N SER A 43 -41.50 -2.61 1.01
CA SER A 43 -42.87 -2.39 1.52
C SER A 43 -42.89 -1.48 2.75
N ARG A 44 -41.95 -1.66 3.68
CA ARG A 44 -41.84 -0.79 4.88
C ARG A 44 -41.52 0.65 4.51
N ILE A 45 -40.52 0.87 3.66
CA ILE A 45 -40.08 2.21 3.24
C ILE A 45 -41.19 2.91 2.42
N LEU A 46 -41.86 2.16 1.55
CA LEU A 46 -42.99 2.68 0.77
C LEU A 46 -44.10 3.19 1.69
N ARG A 47 -44.50 2.40 2.71
CA ARG A 47 -45.53 2.80 3.69
C ARG A 47 -45.15 4.04 4.48
N GLU A 48 -43.88 4.17 4.89
CA GLU A 48 -43.38 5.38 5.56
C GLU A 48 -43.50 6.61 4.66
N LYS A 49 -43.09 6.49 3.39
CA LYS A 49 -43.19 7.59 2.42
C LYS A 49 -44.63 7.93 2.03
N GLU A 50 -45.49 6.93 1.88
CA GLU A 50 -46.92 7.12 1.61
C GLU A 50 -47.59 7.90 2.76
N LYS A 51 -47.23 7.60 4.02
CA LYS A 51 -47.69 8.37 5.17
C LYS A 51 -47.25 9.83 5.12
N ILE A 52 -45.97 10.09 4.82
CA ILE A 52 -45.43 11.46 4.68
C ILE A 52 -46.15 12.19 3.53
N MET A 53 -46.41 11.51 2.41
CA MET A 53 -47.12 12.07 1.26
C MET A 53 -48.54 12.51 1.64
N LYS A 54 -49.31 11.64 2.32
CA LYS A 54 -50.65 11.95 2.82
C LYS A 54 -50.62 13.11 3.82
N GLU A 55 -49.71 13.07 4.80
CA GLU A 55 -49.55 14.16 5.79
C GLU A 55 -49.19 15.52 5.16
N SER A 56 -48.32 15.54 4.15
CA SER A 56 -47.95 16.77 3.43
C SER A 56 -49.14 17.37 2.69
N LEU A 57 -49.93 16.56 1.99
CA LEU A 57 -51.13 17.00 1.30
C LEU A 57 -52.20 17.52 2.27
N ASP A 58 -52.44 16.81 3.37
CA ASP A 58 -53.43 17.21 4.39
C ASP A 58 -53.03 18.57 5.03
N ARG A 59 -51.73 18.81 5.24
CA ARG A 59 -51.23 20.11 5.74
C ARG A 59 -51.37 21.24 4.72
N LEU A 60 -51.10 20.98 3.43
CA LEU A 60 -51.31 21.99 2.39
C LEU A 60 -52.78 22.39 2.31
N GLN A 61 -53.68 21.40 2.30
CA GLN A 61 -55.12 21.62 2.33
C GLN A 61 -55.54 22.49 3.52
N LEU A 62 -55.02 22.23 4.73
CA LEU A 62 -55.30 23.04 5.92
C LEU A 62 -54.73 24.46 5.85
N THR A 63 -53.54 24.64 5.28
CA THR A 63 -52.87 25.95 5.17
C THR A 63 -53.66 26.89 4.25
N LEU A 64 -54.27 26.35 3.20
CA LEU A 64 -55.08 27.11 2.25
C LEU A 64 -56.47 27.46 2.78
N LEU A 65 -57.06 26.59 3.59
CA LEU A 65 -58.30 26.88 4.32
C LEU A 65 -58.13 28.03 5.34
N GLN A 66 -56.88 28.41 5.66
CA GLN A 66 -56.54 29.52 6.56
C GLN A 66 -56.13 30.82 5.81
N GLU A 67 -56.33 30.90 4.49
CA GLU A 67 -56.04 32.08 3.64
C GLU A 67 -54.59 32.62 3.74
N GLN A 68 -53.59 31.76 3.99
CA GLN A 68 -52.19 32.19 3.87
C GLN A 68 -51.75 32.22 2.39
N LEU A 69 -51.19 33.35 1.96
CA LEU A 69 -50.66 33.55 0.60
C LEU A 69 -49.65 32.45 0.20
N HIS A 70 -49.74 32.06 -1.08
CA HIS A 70 -48.72 31.32 -1.81
C HIS A 70 -47.31 31.86 -1.54
N GLY A 71 -46.36 30.97 -1.22
CA GLY A 71 -44.98 31.31 -0.86
C GLY A 71 -44.72 31.47 0.64
N SER A 72 -45.69 31.12 1.50
CA SER A 72 -45.53 31.16 2.97
C SER A 72 -44.38 30.27 3.46
N ALA A 73 -43.80 30.60 4.62
CA ALA A 73 -42.74 29.79 5.22
C ALA A 73 -43.21 28.35 5.57
N SER A 74 -44.50 28.19 5.89
CA SER A 74 -45.13 26.90 6.17
C SER A 74 -45.19 26.02 4.91
N GLU A 75 -45.66 26.60 3.81
CA GLU A 75 -45.76 25.93 2.52
C GLU A 75 -44.39 25.55 1.94
N LYS A 76 -43.42 26.48 2.00
CA LYS A 76 -42.01 26.20 1.63
C LYS A 76 -41.43 25.04 2.42
N ASN A 77 -41.76 24.92 3.70
CA ASN A 77 -41.33 23.80 4.54
C ASN A 77 -41.98 22.47 4.09
N ILE A 78 -43.27 22.48 3.72
CA ILE A 78 -43.96 21.29 3.22
C ILE A 78 -43.36 20.82 1.89
N PHE A 79 -43.14 21.71 0.92
CA PHE A 79 -42.47 21.38 -0.33
C PHE A 79 -41.04 20.85 -0.11
N SER A 80 -40.30 21.42 0.85
CA SER A 80 -38.97 20.93 1.23
C SER A 80 -39.02 19.50 1.80
N ILE A 81 -39.96 19.21 2.69
CA ILE A 81 -40.17 17.87 3.26
C ILE A 81 -40.54 16.87 2.15
N ALA A 82 -41.44 17.25 1.24
CA ALA A 82 -41.86 16.41 0.11
C ALA A 82 -40.69 16.12 -0.85
N LYS A 83 -39.96 17.16 -1.29
CA LYS A 83 -38.78 17.04 -2.18
C LYS A 83 -37.69 16.16 -1.55
N LYS A 84 -37.41 16.31 -0.25
CA LYS A 84 -36.45 15.47 0.49
C LYS A 84 -36.84 13.98 0.49
N ASN A 85 -38.12 13.66 0.37
CA ASN A 85 -38.63 12.29 0.34
C ASN A 85 -38.92 11.78 -1.08
N GLY A 86 -38.57 12.53 -2.13
CA GLY A 86 -38.83 12.15 -3.53
C GLY A 86 -40.33 12.18 -3.88
N ILE A 87 -41.07 13.07 -3.24
CA ILE A 87 -42.49 13.31 -3.50
C ILE A 87 -42.60 14.63 -4.26
N THR A 88 -43.14 14.57 -5.46
CA THR A 88 -43.47 15.74 -6.28
C THR A 88 -44.87 16.20 -5.93
N ILE A 89 -45.07 17.50 -5.70
CA ILE A 89 -46.38 18.09 -5.46
C ILE A 89 -46.70 19.01 -6.63
N LEU A 90 -47.92 18.87 -7.15
CA LEU A 90 -48.50 19.67 -8.21
C LEU A 90 -49.72 20.40 -7.66
N GLU A 91 -49.87 21.66 -8.03
CA GLU A 91 -51.04 22.46 -7.71
C GLU A 91 -51.74 22.88 -9.00
N TYR A 92 -53.02 22.53 -9.08
CA TYR A 92 -53.92 22.97 -10.12
C TYR A 92 -54.92 23.97 -9.56
N PHE A 93 -55.06 25.12 -10.21
CA PHE A 93 -56.08 26.13 -9.93
C PHE A 93 -57.02 26.22 -11.15
N ASP A 94 -58.33 26.08 -10.94
CA ASP A 94 -59.32 26.04 -12.04
C ASP A 94 -58.93 25.07 -13.18
N LYS A 95 -58.41 23.89 -12.81
CA LYS A 95 -57.90 22.83 -13.72
C LYS A 95 -56.68 23.21 -14.56
N THR A 96 -56.00 24.30 -14.25
CA THR A 96 -54.73 24.68 -14.88
C THR A 96 -53.58 24.50 -13.90
N LEU A 97 -52.47 23.94 -14.35
CA LEU A 97 -51.28 23.79 -13.50
C LEU A 97 -50.68 25.18 -13.20
N VAL A 98 -50.55 25.52 -11.92
CA VAL A 98 -49.99 26.80 -11.46
C VAL A 98 -48.70 26.62 -10.67
N HIS A 99 -48.56 25.53 -9.91
CA HIS A 99 -47.36 25.28 -9.10
C HIS A 99 -46.86 23.83 -9.23
N TRP A 100 -45.55 23.63 -9.12
CA TRP A 100 -44.90 22.32 -9.10
C TRP A 100 -43.65 22.33 -8.24
N SER A 101 -43.30 21.21 -7.62
CA SER A 101 -42.13 21.12 -6.73
C SER A 101 -40.87 20.51 -7.37
N ASP A 102 -40.99 19.99 -8.59
CA ASP A 102 -39.98 19.17 -9.28
C ASP A 102 -39.98 19.47 -10.78
N ASN A 103 -38.79 19.47 -11.40
CA ASN A 103 -38.56 19.70 -12.82
C ASN A 103 -37.89 18.50 -13.54
N ASP A 104 -37.90 17.32 -12.94
CA ASP A 104 -37.32 16.10 -13.54
C ASP A 104 -38.17 15.48 -14.68
N PHE A 105 -39.47 15.79 -14.75
CA PHE A 105 -40.43 15.21 -15.70
C PHE A 105 -41.63 16.14 -15.92
N ASP A 106 -42.33 16.03 -17.04
CA ASP A 106 -43.57 16.77 -17.32
C ASP A 106 -44.83 16.04 -16.86
N VAL A 107 -45.87 16.84 -16.64
CA VAL A 107 -47.21 16.41 -16.26
C VAL A 107 -48.24 17.12 -17.13
N PRO A 108 -49.44 16.54 -17.30
CA PRO A 108 -50.51 17.18 -18.05
C PRO A 108 -50.83 18.58 -17.51
N ALA A 109 -50.94 19.57 -18.40
CA ALA A 109 -51.33 20.93 -18.04
C ALA A 109 -52.76 21.01 -17.45
N ILE A 110 -53.62 20.07 -17.87
CA ILE A 110 -54.97 19.85 -17.34
C ILE A 110 -54.96 18.48 -16.65
N PRO A 111 -55.43 18.36 -15.41
CA PRO A 111 -55.38 17.10 -14.68
C PRO A 111 -56.33 16.08 -15.33
N ASP A 112 -55.80 14.93 -15.72
CA ASP A 112 -56.58 13.79 -16.23
C ASP A 112 -57.06 12.94 -15.04
N ASP A 113 -58.34 13.07 -14.69
CA ASP A 113 -58.97 12.31 -13.62
C ASP A 113 -58.84 10.78 -13.81
N SER A 114 -58.79 10.27 -15.06
CA SER A 114 -58.66 8.84 -15.33
C SER A 114 -57.25 8.30 -15.08
N LEU A 115 -56.23 9.15 -15.23
CA LEU A 115 -54.85 8.80 -15.00
C LEU A 115 -54.58 8.68 -13.50
N PHE A 116 -54.92 9.73 -12.73
CA PHE A 116 -54.58 9.82 -11.30
C PHE A 116 -55.43 8.94 -10.37
N LEU A 117 -56.45 8.25 -10.89
CA LEU A 117 -57.22 7.23 -10.16
C LEU A 117 -56.53 5.85 -10.15
N LYS A 118 -55.52 5.62 -11.00
CA LYS A 118 -54.80 4.35 -11.04
C LYS A 118 -53.88 4.22 -9.82
N PRO A 119 -53.74 3.02 -9.23
CA PRO A 119 -52.91 2.80 -8.05
C PRO A 119 -51.42 3.08 -8.31
N VAL A 120 -50.96 2.90 -9.55
CA VAL A 120 -49.61 3.26 -9.99
C VAL A 120 -49.72 3.80 -11.41
N ILE A 121 -49.03 4.90 -11.69
CA ILE A 121 -49.01 5.55 -13.00
C ILE A 121 -47.60 5.63 -13.55
N PHE A 122 -47.50 5.57 -14.88
CA PHE A 122 -46.27 5.87 -15.60
C PHE A 122 -46.43 7.23 -16.27
N MET A 123 -45.46 8.12 -16.07
CA MET A 123 -45.41 9.43 -16.73
C MET A 123 -43.99 9.69 -17.20
N GLN A 124 -43.85 10.00 -18.50
CA GLN A 124 -42.58 10.22 -19.20
C GLN A 124 -41.52 9.13 -18.99
N ASN A 125 -40.73 9.26 -17.93
CA ASN A 125 -39.58 8.42 -17.60
C ASN A 125 -39.70 7.78 -16.21
N GLY A 126 -40.88 7.80 -15.58
CA GLY A 126 -41.01 7.39 -14.18
C GLY A 126 -42.33 6.72 -13.83
N TRP A 127 -42.23 5.80 -12.86
CA TRP A 127 -43.36 5.17 -12.18
C TRP A 127 -43.64 5.89 -10.86
N PHE A 128 -44.89 6.28 -10.65
CA PHE A 128 -45.32 7.06 -9.51
C PHE A 128 -46.54 6.45 -8.80
N LEU A 129 -46.59 6.64 -7.48
CA LEU A 129 -47.78 6.43 -6.67
C LEU A 129 -48.48 7.80 -6.49
N PRO A 130 -49.68 8.01 -7.07
CA PRO A 130 -50.40 9.27 -6.95
C PRO A 130 -51.29 9.32 -5.71
N GLU A 131 -51.43 10.51 -5.12
CA GLU A 131 -52.41 10.83 -4.08
C GLU A 131 -52.97 12.24 -4.35
N ARG A 132 -54.28 12.45 -4.14
CA ARG A 132 -54.95 13.73 -4.45
C ARG A 132 -55.70 14.31 -3.25
N ARG A 133 -55.74 15.64 -3.15
CA ARG A 133 -56.62 16.40 -2.24
C ARG A 133 -57.22 17.60 -2.98
N LYS A 134 -58.52 17.85 -2.76
CA LYS A 134 -59.24 19.00 -3.31
C LYS A 134 -59.61 20.00 -2.22
N ALA A 135 -59.43 21.28 -2.50
CA ALA A 135 -59.77 22.39 -1.61
C ALA A 135 -60.38 23.54 -2.43
N GLY A 136 -61.72 23.61 -2.50
CA GLY A 136 -62.40 24.61 -3.33
C GLY A 136 -62.06 24.44 -4.82
N ASN A 137 -61.53 25.51 -5.44
CA ASN A 137 -61.09 25.54 -6.84
C ASN A 137 -59.65 25.04 -7.06
N GLN A 138 -58.95 24.66 -5.98
CA GLN A 138 -57.61 24.11 -6.02
C GLN A 138 -57.60 22.59 -5.86
N GLU A 139 -56.69 21.96 -6.58
CA GLU A 139 -56.40 20.54 -6.50
C GLU A 139 -54.90 20.29 -6.34
N PHE A 140 -54.54 19.56 -5.29
CA PHE A 140 -53.17 19.13 -5.02
C PHE A 140 -53.01 17.67 -5.40
N ILE A 141 -52.00 17.38 -6.21
CA ILE A 141 -51.62 16.02 -6.59
C ILE A 141 -50.19 15.79 -6.09
N ALA A 142 -50.01 14.83 -5.20
CA ALA A 142 -48.69 14.34 -4.83
C ALA A 142 -48.35 13.07 -5.61
N LEU A 143 -47.10 12.98 -6.06
CA LEU A 143 -46.57 11.88 -6.84
C LEU A 143 -45.31 11.37 -6.15
N LEU A 144 -45.39 10.19 -5.54
CA LEU A 144 -44.21 9.53 -4.99
C LEU A 144 -43.51 8.73 -6.09
N ARG A 145 -42.28 9.13 -6.47
CA ARG A 145 -41.49 8.43 -7.47
C ARG A 145 -40.99 7.08 -6.92
N ILE A 146 -41.40 6.00 -7.57
CA ILE A 146 -41.03 4.62 -7.23
C ILE A 146 -39.76 4.21 -7.98
N ARG A 147 -39.77 4.41 -9.29
CA ARG A 147 -38.75 3.93 -10.23
C ARG A 147 -38.63 4.90 -11.40
N THR A 148 -37.43 5.09 -11.89
CA THR A 148 -37.15 5.82 -13.14
C THR A 148 -36.77 4.81 -14.22
N ASP A 149 -37.38 4.92 -15.39
CA ASP A 149 -37.11 4.12 -16.58
C ASP A 149 -36.82 5.04 -17.75
N PHE A 150 -35.57 5.07 -18.19
CA PHE A 150 -35.12 5.83 -19.35
C PHE A 150 -35.15 4.95 -20.61
N SER A 151 -35.29 5.57 -21.78
CA SER A 151 -35.28 4.87 -23.07
C SER A 151 -33.91 4.31 -23.45
N TYR A 152 -32.84 4.80 -22.82
CA TYR A 152 -31.46 4.34 -22.97
C TYR A 152 -30.68 4.54 -21.67
N GLU A 153 -29.54 3.85 -21.53
CA GLU A 153 -28.72 3.92 -20.31
C GLU A 153 -27.25 4.23 -20.59
N ASN A 154 -26.66 5.08 -19.74
CA ASN A 154 -25.24 5.39 -19.76
C ASN A 154 -24.67 5.58 -18.35
N ASP A 155 -23.49 6.20 -18.27
CA ASP A 155 -22.82 6.42 -16.99
C ASP A 155 -23.48 7.54 -16.15
N ILE A 156 -24.29 8.40 -16.77
CA ILE A 156 -25.02 9.49 -16.12
C ILE A 156 -26.48 9.09 -15.84
N VAL A 157 -27.17 8.58 -16.85
CA VAL A 157 -28.59 8.26 -16.86
C VAL A 157 -28.76 6.75 -16.74
N ARG A 158 -29.41 6.29 -15.66
CA ARG A 158 -29.64 4.86 -15.40
C ARG A 158 -31.04 4.63 -14.90
N SER A 159 -31.70 3.60 -15.43
CA SER A 159 -33.00 3.18 -14.92
C SER A 159 -32.83 2.42 -13.61
N GLY A 160 -33.80 2.54 -12.73
CA GLY A 160 -33.72 1.90 -11.42
C GLY A 160 -34.77 2.42 -10.44
N PHE A 161 -34.94 1.68 -9.35
CA PHE A 161 -35.77 2.13 -8.25
C PHE A 161 -35.13 3.31 -7.53
N SER A 162 -35.94 4.19 -6.93
CA SER A 162 -35.42 5.28 -6.11
C SER A 162 -34.45 4.76 -5.03
N LYS A 163 -33.29 5.42 -4.88
CA LYS A 163 -32.16 4.94 -4.07
C LYS A 163 -32.53 4.63 -2.62
N ASP A 164 -33.56 5.28 -2.09
CA ASP A 164 -34.06 5.05 -0.72
C ASP A 164 -34.55 3.63 -0.50
N PHE A 165 -35.10 2.99 -1.53
CA PHE A 165 -35.59 1.61 -1.46
C PHE A 165 -34.46 0.57 -1.37
N ARG A 166 -33.22 0.93 -1.75
CA ARG A 166 -32.03 0.07 -1.78
C ARG A 166 -32.26 -1.27 -2.49
N ILE A 167 -32.96 -1.22 -3.63
CA ILE A 167 -33.13 -2.37 -4.54
C ILE A 167 -32.11 -2.26 -5.68
N PRO A 168 -31.47 -3.37 -6.10
CA PRO A 168 -30.59 -3.36 -7.27
C PRO A 168 -31.31 -2.93 -8.55
N ASP A 169 -30.63 -2.14 -9.39
CA ASP A 169 -31.20 -1.56 -10.63
C ASP A 169 -31.73 -2.62 -11.62
N VAL A 170 -31.17 -3.83 -11.59
CA VAL A 170 -31.58 -4.97 -12.45
C VAL A 170 -32.96 -5.55 -12.12
N VAL A 171 -33.51 -5.26 -10.93
CA VAL A 171 -34.85 -5.72 -10.56
C VAL A 171 -35.83 -4.88 -11.36
N GLN A 172 -36.85 -5.49 -11.95
CA GLN A 172 -37.87 -4.78 -12.74
C GLN A 172 -39.18 -4.62 -11.96
N LEU A 173 -39.99 -3.65 -12.37
CA LEU A 173 -41.36 -3.48 -11.89
C LEU A 173 -42.31 -4.23 -12.83
N SER A 174 -43.16 -5.10 -12.28
CA SER A 174 -44.22 -5.77 -13.04
C SER A 174 -45.59 -5.37 -12.50
N GLN A 175 -46.47 -4.91 -13.37
CA GLN A 175 -47.86 -4.60 -13.01
C GLN A 175 -48.72 -5.85 -12.78
N LYS A 176 -48.24 -7.03 -13.18
CA LYS A 176 -48.96 -8.28 -12.97
C LYS A 176 -48.61 -8.85 -11.61
N LYS A 177 -49.64 -9.31 -10.89
CA LYS A 177 -49.47 -10.02 -9.63
C LYS A 177 -48.64 -11.28 -9.86
N SER A 178 -47.58 -11.44 -9.07
CA SER A 178 -46.63 -12.54 -9.24
C SER A 178 -46.96 -13.71 -8.31
N ASP A 179 -46.89 -14.92 -8.86
CA ASP A 179 -47.07 -16.18 -8.12
C ASP A 179 -45.88 -16.48 -7.18
N SER A 180 -44.71 -15.89 -7.44
CA SER A 180 -43.50 -16.05 -6.60
C SER A 180 -43.54 -15.25 -5.29
N GLY A 181 -44.61 -14.48 -5.06
CA GLY A 181 -44.90 -13.85 -3.76
C GLY A 181 -44.19 -12.51 -3.49
N PHE A 182 -43.47 -11.93 -4.45
CA PHE A 182 -42.80 -10.63 -4.31
C PHE A 182 -43.74 -9.44 -4.60
N ASN A 183 -44.93 -9.46 -4.02
CA ASN A 183 -46.02 -8.51 -4.27
C ASN A 183 -45.96 -7.32 -3.29
N ILE A 184 -46.15 -6.10 -3.81
CA ILE A 184 -46.17 -4.85 -3.04
C ILE A 184 -47.61 -4.33 -2.94
N TYR A 185 -47.96 -3.86 -1.75
CA TYR A 185 -49.30 -3.35 -1.41
C TYR A 185 -49.20 -1.97 -0.76
N ASN A 186 -50.22 -1.13 -0.94
CA ASN A 186 -50.31 0.18 -0.29
C ASN A 186 -50.66 0.04 1.23
N THR A 187 -50.82 1.18 1.92
CA THR A 187 -51.24 1.20 3.34
C THR A 187 -52.63 0.59 3.59
N GLU A 188 -53.51 0.61 2.60
CA GLU A 188 -54.90 0.10 2.66
C GLU A 188 -55.03 -1.38 2.24
N GLY A 189 -53.92 -2.01 1.83
CA GLY A 189 -53.89 -3.42 1.40
C GLY A 189 -54.25 -3.67 -0.06
N THR A 190 -54.38 -2.63 -0.89
CA THR A 190 -54.56 -2.78 -2.35
C THR A 190 -53.24 -3.17 -3.01
N PHE A 191 -53.32 -4.03 -4.03
CA PHE A 191 -52.16 -4.46 -4.80
C PHE A 191 -51.67 -3.32 -5.70
N LEU A 192 -50.37 -3.01 -5.65
CA LEU A 192 -49.75 -1.98 -6.48
C LEU A 192 -49.00 -2.59 -7.66
N PHE A 193 -47.99 -3.41 -7.39
CA PHE A 193 -47.14 -4.08 -8.39
C PHE A 193 -46.33 -5.20 -7.74
N SER A 194 -45.61 -5.97 -8.55
CA SER A 194 -44.68 -7.01 -8.11
C SER A 194 -43.25 -6.67 -8.50
N LEU A 195 -42.29 -7.06 -7.65
CA LEU A 195 -40.86 -6.96 -7.94
C LEU A 195 -40.42 -8.18 -8.75
N ALA A 196 -39.99 -7.96 -9.99
CA ALA A 196 -39.49 -9.01 -10.88
C ALA A 196 -37.95 -9.09 -10.77
N PHE A 197 -37.47 -10.09 -10.04
CA PHE A 197 -36.04 -10.34 -9.91
C PHE A 197 -35.51 -11.10 -11.15
N PRO A 198 -34.33 -10.75 -11.66
CA PRO A 198 -33.75 -11.42 -12.84
C PRO A 198 -33.41 -12.88 -12.52
N ALA A 199 -33.57 -13.77 -13.51
CA ALA A 199 -33.21 -15.19 -13.39
C ALA A 199 -31.72 -15.40 -13.05
N ALA A 200 -30.84 -14.54 -13.59
CA ALA A 200 -29.43 -14.49 -13.22
C ALA A 200 -29.24 -13.53 -12.04
N ARG A 201 -28.93 -14.07 -10.86
CA ARG A 201 -28.59 -13.28 -9.66
C ARG A 201 -27.42 -12.35 -9.93
N THR A 202 -27.63 -11.06 -9.64
CA THR A 202 -26.57 -10.07 -9.54
C THR A 202 -25.86 -10.18 -8.20
N ASN A 203 -24.61 -9.72 -8.17
CA ASN A 203 -23.84 -9.70 -6.94
C ASN A 203 -24.37 -8.62 -6.00
N THR A 204 -25.02 -9.04 -4.94
CA THR A 204 -25.49 -8.15 -3.87
C THR A 204 -24.46 -8.09 -2.74
N LEU A 205 -24.61 -7.14 -1.81
CA LEU A 205 -23.73 -7.06 -0.62
C LEU A 205 -23.78 -8.32 0.24
N LEU A 206 -24.84 -9.12 0.14
CA LEU A 206 -24.99 -10.38 0.87
C LEU A 206 -23.91 -11.40 0.49
N ILE A 207 -23.34 -11.31 -0.72
CA ILE A 207 -22.26 -12.18 -1.21
C ILE A 207 -21.02 -12.12 -0.31
N ILE A 208 -20.81 -11.01 0.41
CA ILE A 208 -19.65 -10.78 1.28
C ILE A 208 -19.62 -11.78 2.43
N VAL A 209 -20.78 -12.21 2.96
CA VAL A 209 -20.85 -13.13 4.09
C VAL A 209 -20.26 -14.51 3.75
N PRO A 210 -20.77 -15.25 2.74
CA PRO A 210 -20.18 -16.52 2.36
C PRO A 210 -18.75 -16.35 1.83
N LEU A 211 -18.44 -15.24 1.14
CA LEU A 211 -17.08 -14.94 0.69
C LEU A 211 -16.08 -14.88 1.86
N MET A 212 -16.41 -14.12 2.92
CA MET A 212 -15.56 -13.97 4.10
C MET A 212 -15.43 -15.28 4.88
N LEU A 213 -16.51 -16.06 4.97
CA LEU A 213 -16.48 -17.38 5.61
C LEU A 213 -15.58 -18.35 4.84
N TRP A 214 -15.70 -18.42 3.50
CA TRP A 214 -14.82 -19.25 2.68
C TRP A 214 -13.36 -18.80 2.71
N LEU A 215 -13.08 -17.50 2.73
CA LEU A 215 -11.73 -16.98 2.95
C LEU A 215 -11.17 -17.36 4.33
N ALA A 216 -12.00 -17.32 5.38
CA ALA A 216 -11.60 -17.76 6.71
C ALA A 216 -11.31 -19.28 6.77
N VAL A 217 -12.14 -20.09 6.10
CA VAL A 217 -11.92 -21.55 5.96
C VAL A 217 -10.61 -21.81 5.23
N LEU A 218 -10.39 -21.16 4.07
CA LEU A 218 -9.15 -21.28 3.29
C LEU A 218 -7.93 -20.91 4.14
N PHE A 219 -8.00 -19.79 4.87
CA PHE A 219 -6.94 -19.35 5.78
C PHE A 219 -6.65 -20.38 6.87
N LEU A 220 -7.68 -20.96 7.48
CA LEU A 220 -7.51 -21.98 8.52
C LEU A 220 -6.92 -23.28 7.96
N ILE A 221 -7.34 -23.72 6.76
CA ILE A 221 -6.76 -24.89 6.08
C ILE A 221 -5.27 -24.65 5.80
N ILE A 222 -4.92 -23.49 5.25
CA ILE A 222 -3.51 -23.10 5.00
C ILE A 222 -2.72 -23.09 6.32
N LYS A 223 -3.29 -22.53 7.40
CA LYS A 223 -2.64 -22.51 8.71
C LYS A 223 -2.45 -23.92 9.28
N LEU A 224 -3.44 -24.79 9.11
CA LEU A 224 -3.38 -26.18 9.56
C LEU A 224 -2.30 -26.98 8.79
N SER A 225 -2.24 -26.82 7.47
CA SER A 225 -1.24 -27.50 6.64
C SER A 225 0.18 -27.01 6.95
N LEU A 226 0.37 -25.71 7.18
CA LEU A 226 1.64 -25.17 7.66
C LEU A 226 2.04 -25.74 9.02
N ASN A 227 1.10 -25.82 9.98
CA ASN A 227 1.35 -26.42 11.29
C ASN A 227 1.73 -27.91 11.19
N LEU A 228 1.07 -28.66 10.30
CA LEU A 228 1.40 -30.06 10.03
C LEU A 228 2.82 -30.20 9.46
N ALA A 229 3.18 -29.37 8.48
CA ALA A 229 4.52 -29.36 7.91
C ALA A 229 5.60 -28.97 8.93
N ILE A 230 5.29 -28.08 9.88
CA ILE A 230 6.19 -27.73 11.00
C ILE A 230 6.33 -28.90 11.98
N PHE A 231 5.23 -29.59 12.28
CA PHE A 231 5.24 -30.75 13.18
C PHE A 231 6.08 -31.90 12.61
N LEU A 232 5.93 -32.21 11.31
CA LEU A 232 6.71 -33.26 10.65
C LEU A 232 8.20 -32.94 10.56
N ASP A 233 8.55 -31.68 10.31
CA ASP A 233 9.94 -31.19 10.33
C ASP A 233 10.56 -31.37 11.73
N LYS A 234 9.88 -30.93 12.79
CA LYS A 234 10.31 -31.17 14.18
C LYS A 234 10.41 -32.65 14.55
N SER A 235 9.68 -33.52 13.86
CA SER A 235 9.70 -34.97 14.05
C SER A 235 10.83 -35.66 13.26
N GLY A 236 11.68 -34.91 12.56
CA GLY A 236 12.83 -35.44 11.80
C GLY A 236 12.52 -35.80 10.34
N HIS A 237 11.34 -35.44 9.82
CA HIS A 237 10.90 -35.77 8.46
C HIS A 237 10.57 -34.52 7.62
N PRO A 238 11.53 -33.61 7.37
CA PRO A 238 11.30 -32.34 6.65
C PRO A 238 10.80 -32.54 5.22
N PHE A 239 11.29 -33.57 4.51
CA PHE A 239 10.88 -33.87 3.14
C PHE A 239 9.39 -34.26 3.06
N ILE A 240 8.92 -35.12 3.98
CA ILE A 240 7.51 -35.52 4.05
C ILE A 240 6.64 -34.32 4.44
N GLY A 241 7.12 -33.47 5.36
CA GLY A 241 6.47 -32.20 5.70
C GLY A 241 6.30 -31.27 4.50
N MET A 242 7.33 -31.12 3.66
CA MET A 242 7.25 -30.31 2.45
C MET A 242 6.35 -30.94 1.38
N ALA A 243 6.49 -32.24 1.12
CA ALA A 243 5.70 -32.96 0.12
C ALA A 243 4.20 -32.93 0.45
N SER A 244 3.83 -33.16 1.72
CA SER A 244 2.44 -33.05 2.17
C SER A 244 1.88 -31.64 2.02
N LEU A 245 2.67 -30.60 2.32
CA LEU A 245 2.25 -29.20 2.12
C LEU A 245 2.01 -28.91 0.64
N THR A 246 2.93 -29.29 -0.24
CA THR A 246 2.80 -29.12 -1.70
C THR A 246 1.57 -29.84 -2.22
N MET A 247 1.33 -31.09 -1.79
CA MET A 247 0.16 -31.87 -2.19
C MET A 247 -1.15 -31.21 -1.73
N ILE A 248 -1.22 -30.70 -0.49
CA ILE A 248 -2.41 -30.00 0.01
C ILE A 248 -2.64 -28.70 -0.77
N PHE A 249 -1.60 -27.90 -1.02
CA PHE A 249 -1.73 -26.66 -1.79
C PHE A 249 -2.16 -26.93 -3.24
N ALA A 250 -1.59 -27.97 -3.88
CA ALA A 250 -2.03 -28.42 -5.19
C ALA A 250 -3.50 -28.88 -5.17
N ALA A 251 -3.92 -29.62 -4.15
CA ALA A 251 -5.31 -30.06 -4.00
C ALA A 251 -6.28 -28.89 -3.81
N ILE A 252 -5.91 -27.87 -3.01
CA ILE A 252 -6.70 -26.64 -2.85
C ILE A 252 -6.85 -25.93 -4.20
N TYR A 253 -5.75 -25.74 -4.92
CA TYR A 253 -5.75 -25.05 -6.21
C TYR A 253 -6.57 -25.82 -7.26
N MET A 254 -6.30 -27.12 -7.41
CA MET A 254 -7.00 -27.99 -8.35
C MET A 254 -8.48 -28.16 -7.99
N GLY A 255 -8.83 -28.16 -6.70
CA GLY A 255 -10.22 -28.17 -6.24
C GLY A 255 -10.99 -26.95 -6.73
N ILE A 256 -10.43 -25.74 -6.54
CA ILE A 256 -11.06 -24.50 -7.02
C ILE A 256 -11.12 -24.47 -8.56
N LEU A 257 -10.07 -24.97 -9.24
CA LEU A 257 -9.99 -24.99 -10.71
C LEU A 257 -11.00 -25.97 -11.35
N LEU A 258 -11.06 -27.22 -10.86
CA LEU A 258 -11.87 -28.29 -11.46
C LEU A 258 -13.32 -28.28 -10.98
N VAL A 259 -13.53 -28.15 -9.67
CA VAL A 259 -14.89 -28.19 -9.07
C VAL A 259 -15.62 -26.86 -9.31
N LYS A 260 -14.88 -25.78 -9.61
CA LYS A 260 -15.40 -24.40 -9.67
C LYS A 260 -16.14 -23.96 -8.40
N GLY A 261 -15.83 -24.63 -7.28
CA GLY A 261 -16.38 -24.36 -5.95
C GLY A 261 -15.32 -23.70 -5.05
N PRO A 262 -15.70 -22.74 -4.18
CA PRO A 262 -17.04 -22.19 -3.93
C PRO A 262 -17.61 -21.39 -5.11
N ALA A 263 -18.90 -21.56 -5.41
CA ALA A 263 -19.55 -20.90 -6.54
C ALA A 263 -19.59 -19.37 -6.37
N VAL A 264 -19.60 -18.90 -5.12
CA VAL A 264 -19.49 -17.48 -4.77
C VAL A 264 -18.21 -16.83 -5.32
N PHE A 265 -17.08 -17.53 -5.38
CA PHE A 265 -15.84 -16.98 -5.94
C PHE A 265 -15.98 -16.69 -7.44
N MET A 266 -16.58 -17.62 -8.19
CA MET A 266 -16.78 -17.50 -9.64
C MET A 266 -17.74 -16.38 -10.04
N LYS A 267 -18.52 -15.85 -9.10
CA LYS A 267 -19.36 -14.66 -9.32
C LYS A 267 -18.59 -13.35 -9.20
N THR A 268 -17.42 -13.34 -8.56
CA THR A 268 -16.62 -12.10 -8.37
C THR A 268 -15.89 -11.70 -9.65
N GLN A 269 -15.65 -10.39 -9.83
CA GLN A 269 -14.85 -9.88 -10.96
C GLN A 269 -13.44 -10.47 -10.98
N LEU A 270 -12.86 -10.76 -9.82
CA LEU A 270 -11.52 -11.32 -9.69
C LEU A 270 -11.39 -12.68 -10.41
N PHE A 271 -12.45 -13.48 -10.43
CA PHE A 271 -12.46 -14.79 -11.08
C PHE A 271 -13.01 -14.78 -12.52
N SER A 272 -13.24 -13.59 -13.10
CA SER A 272 -13.74 -13.46 -14.47
C SER A 272 -12.62 -13.67 -15.52
N PRO A 273 -12.78 -14.61 -16.47
CA PRO A 273 -11.82 -14.80 -17.56
C PRO A 273 -11.83 -13.65 -18.58
N PHE A 274 -12.88 -12.82 -18.60
CA PHE A 274 -12.98 -11.66 -19.49
C PHE A 274 -12.04 -10.51 -19.11
N ILE A 275 -11.64 -10.45 -17.83
CA ILE A 275 -10.73 -9.41 -17.33
C ILE A 275 -9.27 -9.77 -17.63
N PHE A 276 -8.92 -11.04 -17.37
CA PHE A 276 -7.59 -11.60 -17.60
C PHE A 276 -7.72 -13.12 -17.72
N SER A 277 -7.03 -13.72 -18.67
CA SER A 277 -6.85 -15.16 -18.80
C SER A 277 -5.49 -15.42 -19.42
N LEU A 278 -4.72 -16.32 -18.81
CA LEU A 278 -3.41 -16.71 -19.34
C LEU A 278 -3.50 -18.03 -20.11
N ASN A 279 -4.07 -19.05 -19.47
CA ASN A 279 -4.24 -20.39 -20.02
C ASN A 279 -5.26 -21.17 -19.19
N SER A 280 -5.47 -22.45 -19.50
CA SER A 280 -6.38 -23.32 -18.74
C SER A 280 -5.97 -23.53 -17.27
N LEU A 281 -4.69 -23.37 -16.92
CA LEU A 281 -4.21 -23.49 -15.54
C LEU A 281 -4.48 -22.21 -14.74
N ILE A 282 -4.35 -21.04 -15.37
CA ILE A 282 -4.58 -19.71 -14.79
C ILE A 282 -5.64 -18.99 -15.64
N PRO A 283 -6.93 -19.38 -15.48
CA PRO A 283 -8.01 -18.85 -16.30
C PRO A 283 -8.51 -17.48 -15.84
N SER A 284 -8.06 -16.99 -14.67
CA SER A 284 -8.43 -15.66 -14.16
C SER A 284 -7.38 -15.07 -13.21
N LEU A 285 -7.53 -13.77 -12.91
CA LEU A 285 -6.65 -13.06 -11.96
C LEU A 285 -6.75 -13.64 -10.55
N GLY A 286 -7.92 -14.12 -10.14
CA GLY A 286 -8.14 -14.77 -8.84
C GLY A 286 -7.35 -16.06 -8.69
N HIS A 287 -7.30 -16.87 -9.76
CA HIS A 287 -6.44 -18.05 -9.80
C HIS A 287 -4.96 -17.67 -9.71
N LEU A 288 -4.54 -16.63 -10.44
CA LEU A 288 -3.17 -16.14 -10.36
C LEU A 288 -2.81 -15.70 -8.93
N LEU A 289 -3.66 -14.88 -8.29
CA LEU A 289 -3.44 -14.39 -6.93
C LEU A 289 -3.36 -15.55 -5.92
N LEU A 290 -4.26 -16.53 -6.02
CA LEU A 290 -4.25 -17.72 -5.17
C LEU A 290 -2.95 -18.52 -5.37
N LEU A 291 -2.55 -18.76 -6.61
CA LEU A 291 -1.30 -19.45 -6.93
C LEU A 291 -0.09 -18.69 -6.36
N SER A 292 -0.05 -17.37 -6.50
CA SER A 292 1.01 -16.52 -5.96
C SER A 292 1.10 -16.62 -4.43
N ILE A 293 -0.03 -16.60 -3.71
CA ILE A 293 -0.08 -16.75 -2.25
C ILE A 293 0.45 -18.12 -1.83
N LEU A 294 -0.06 -19.21 -2.43
CA LEU A 294 0.34 -20.56 -2.09
C LEU A 294 1.83 -20.80 -2.39
N ALA A 295 2.32 -20.34 -3.55
CA ALA A 295 3.71 -20.45 -3.94
C ALA A 295 4.64 -19.66 -3.00
N ALA A 296 4.27 -18.43 -2.62
CA ALA A 296 5.06 -17.62 -1.70
C ALA A 296 5.15 -18.25 -0.30
N LEU A 297 4.04 -18.82 0.21
CA LEU A 297 4.02 -19.52 1.49
C LEU A 297 4.87 -20.80 1.46
N LEU A 298 4.82 -21.55 0.36
CA LEU A 298 5.63 -22.74 0.15
C LEU A 298 7.12 -22.39 0.10
N ALA A 299 7.49 -21.36 -0.67
CA ALA A 299 8.87 -20.86 -0.76
C ALA A 299 9.39 -20.35 0.60
N HIS A 300 8.54 -19.62 1.34
CA HIS A 300 8.87 -19.18 2.68
C HIS A 300 9.13 -20.36 3.64
N ARG A 301 8.28 -21.41 3.57
CA ARG A 301 8.46 -22.61 4.39
C ARG A 301 9.71 -23.38 4.01
N PHE A 302 10.00 -23.49 2.71
CA PHE A 302 11.19 -24.14 2.17
C PHE A 302 12.47 -23.50 2.71
N ASN A 303 12.58 -22.18 2.64
CA ASN A 303 13.71 -21.41 3.17
C ASN A 303 13.87 -21.52 4.71
N ASN A 304 12.89 -22.05 5.44
CA ASN A 304 12.97 -22.25 6.89
C ASN A 304 12.97 -23.73 7.30
N SER A 305 13.03 -24.65 6.34
CA SER A 305 13.02 -26.10 6.60
C SER A 305 14.44 -26.64 6.64
N ALA A 306 14.70 -27.65 7.47
CA ALA A 306 16.02 -28.26 7.61
C ALA A 306 16.40 -29.21 6.45
N LEU A 307 15.81 -29.02 5.26
CA LEU A 307 15.86 -29.95 4.12
C LEU A 307 17.28 -30.26 3.64
N PHE A 308 18.19 -29.27 3.67
CA PHE A 308 19.58 -29.42 3.21
C PHE A 308 20.62 -29.41 4.35
N SER A 309 20.21 -29.54 5.60
CA SER A 309 21.09 -29.41 6.78
C SER A 309 21.93 -30.67 7.12
N GLY A 310 22.06 -31.63 6.19
CA GLY A 310 22.64 -32.96 6.44
C GLY A 310 24.14 -33.12 6.10
N GLU A 311 24.80 -34.08 6.75
CA GLU A 311 26.21 -34.45 6.52
C GLU A 311 26.51 -34.98 5.10
N LEU A 312 25.49 -35.39 4.33
CA LEU A 312 25.63 -35.93 2.98
C LEU A 312 26.30 -34.98 1.97
N TYR A 313 26.36 -33.67 2.26
CA TYR A 313 26.80 -32.63 1.31
C TYR A 313 28.20 -32.07 1.60
N LYS A 314 28.99 -32.74 2.46
CA LYS A 314 30.39 -32.36 2.74
C LYS A 314 31.34 -32.51 1.54
N LYS A 315 30.97 -33.23 0.47
CA LYS A 315 31.80 -33.38 -0.75
C LYS A 315 31.76 -32.12 -1.63
N THR A 316 32.94 -31.57 -1.93
CA THR A 316 33.14 -30.30 -2.67
C THR A 316 32.44 -30.23 -4.03
N VAL A 317 32.41 -31.32 -4.80
CA VAL A 317 31.79 -31.34 -6.14
C VAL A 317 30.26 -31.34 -6.07
N ALA A 318 29.68 -32.16 -5.19
CA ALA A 318 28.22 -32.24 -5.00
C ALA A 318 27.66 -30.90 -4.50
N LYS A 319 28.43 -30.18 -3.68
CA LYS A 319 28.14 -28.84 -3.19
C LYS A 319 28.01 -27.80 -4.32
N TYR A 320 28.98 -27.72 -5.24
CA TYR A 320 28.90 -26.77 -6.36
C TYR A 320 27.85 -27.16 -7.40
N PHE A 321 27.67 -28.45 -7.64
CA PHE A 321 26.60 -28.93 -8.52
C PHE A 321 25.21 -28.53 -8.00
N LEU A 322 24.96 -28.70 -6.71
CA LEU A 322 23.70 -28.28 -6.07
C LEU A 322 23.45 -26.77 -6.23
N VAL A 323 24.48 -25.93 -6.06
CA VAL A 323 24.39 -24.46 -6.26
C VAL A 323 23.94 -24.14 -7.68
N ILE A 324 24.60 -24.74 -8.67
CA ILE A 324 24.30 -24.50 -10.09
C ILE A 324 22.85 -24.89 -10.37
N VAL A 325 22.42 -26.07 -9.92
CA VAL A 325 21.05 -26.55 -10.10
C VAL A 325 20.03 -25.59 -9.47
N LEU A 326 20.25 -25.14 -8.23
CA LEU A 326 19.33 -24.24 -7.54
C LEU A 326 19.27 -22.85 -8.17
N PHE A 327 20.39 -22.29 -8.62
CA PHE A 327 20.38 -21.03 -9.38
C PHE A 327 19.71 -21.17 -10.75
N SER A 328 19.94 -22.29 -11.46
CA SER A 328 19.24 -22.58 -12.71
C SER A 328 17.74 -22.71 -12.52
N ILE A 329 17.27 -23.38 -11.46
CA ILE A 329 15.84 -23.48 -11.10
C ILE A 329 15.28 -22.10 -10.76
N GLY A 330 15.97 -21.32 -9.93
CA GLY A 330 15.57 -19.96 -9.57
C GLY A 330 15.44 -19.05 -10.80
N SER A 331 16.36 -19.17 -11.75
CA SER A 331 16.34 -18.46 -13.03
C SER A 331 15.19 -18.89 -13.94
N ALA A 332 14.90 -20.19 -14.03
CA ALA A 332 13.76 -20.70 -14.79
C ALA A 332 12.42 -20.20 -14.21
N ILE A 333 12.28 -20.17 -12.88
CA ILE A 333 11.11 -19.60 -12.20
C ILE A 333 11.02 -18.09 -12.45
N LEU A 334 12.15 -17.38 -12.47
CA LEU A 334 12.18 -15.96 -12.80
C LEU A 334 11.73 -15.70 -14.25
N CYS A 335 12.07 -16.57 -15.20
CA CYS A 335 11.58 -16.49 -16.57
C CYS A 335 10.06 -16.73 -16.66
N LEU A 336 9.53 -17.70 -15.90
CA LEU A 336 8.10 -17.93 -15.81
C LEU A 336 7.37 -16.71 -15.23
N PHE A 337 7.92 -16.13 -14.16
CA PHE A 337 7.42 -14.89 -13.57
C PHE A 337 7.41 -13.74 -14.58
N HIS A 338 8.51 -13.55 -15.32
CA HIS A 338 8.60 -12.53 -16.36
C HIS A 338 7.49 -12.71 -17.41
N ASN A 339 7.27 -13.93 -17.89
CA ASN A 339 6.21 -14.20 -18.86
C ASN A 339 4.82 -13.89 -18.27
N VAL A 340 4.51 -14.36 -17.05
CA VAL A 340 3.22 -14.08 -16.39
C VAL A 340 3.00 -12.57 -16.23
N PHE A 341 4.01 -11.82 -15.82
CA PHE A 341 3.91 -10.38 -15.64
C PHE A 341 3.69 -9.66 -16.99
N THR A 342 4.47 -9.99 -18.02
CA THR A 342 4.31 -9.45 -19.37
C THR A 342 2.89 -9.72 -19.90
N GLN A 343 2.38 -10.94 -19.76
CA GLN A 343 1.04 -11.31 -20.21
C GLN A 343 -0.06 -10.64 -19.38
N LEU A 344 0.14 -10.44 -18.08
CA LEU A 344 -0.80 -9.72 -17.23
C LEU A 344 -0.95 -8.26 -17.67
N VAL A 345 0.14 -7.61 -18.10
CA VAL A 345 0.07 -6.22 -18.59
C VAL A 345 -0.49 -6.15 -20.01
N LEU A 346 -0.06 -7.03 -20.92
CA LEU A 346 -0.49 -7.02 -22.33
C LEU A 346 -1.94 -7.48 -22.53
N ASN A 347 -2.31 -8.63 -21.95
CA ASN A 347 -3.55 -9.36 -22.26
C ASN A 347 -4.62 -9.24 -21.16
N SER A 348 -4.60 -8.13 -20.41
CA SER A 348 -5.66 -7.82 -19.45
C SER A 348 -6.32 -6.49 -19.74
N ARG A 349 -7.58 -6.37 -19.31
CA ARG A 349 -8.33 -5.09 -19.27
C ARG A 349 -7.99 -4.26 -18.03
N ILE A 350 -6.93 -4.61 -17.29
CA ILE A 350 -6.55 -3.96 -16.04
C ILE A 350 -5.58 -2.83 -16.34
N ASN A 351 -5.82 -1.65 -15.75
CA ASN A 351 -4.88 -0.54 -15.88
C ASN A 351 -3.72 -0.68 -14.86
N PHE A 352 -2.49 -0.80 -15.37
CA PHE A 352 -1.25 -0.82 -14.58
C PHE A 352 -0.45 0.48 -14.68
N GLU A 353 -0.91 1.46 -15.46
CA GLU A 353 -0.26 2.77 -15.63
C GLU A 353 -0.40 3.61 -14.36
N THR A 354 0.61 3.58 -13.50
CA THR A 354 0.55 4.21 -12.17
C THR A 354 0.56 5.74 -12.20
N TYR A 355 1.05 6.37 -13.28
CA TYR A 355 0.88 7.80 -13.51
C TYR A 355 -0.59 8.23 -13.70
N LYS A 356 -1.48 7.29 -14.10
CA LYS A 356 -2.94 7.47 -14.16
C LYS A 356 -3.62 6.89 -12.92
N VAL A 357 -3.20 7.32 -11.73
CA VAL A 357 -3.61 6.74 -10.44
C VAL A 357 -5.13 6.67 -10.23
N LEU A 358 -5.90 7.64 -10.72
CA LEU A 358 -7.37 7.66 -10.58
C LEU A 358 -8.09 6.64 -11.46
N LYS A 359 -7.43 6.09 -12.49
CA LYS A 359 -7.96 4.98 -13.31
C LYS A 359 -7.62 3.61 -12.72
N MET A 360 -6.89 3.53 -11.60
CA MET A 360 -6.54 2.26 -10.98
C MET A 360 -7.74 1.68 -10.22
N SER A 361 -7.90 0.36 -10.32
CA SER A 361 -8.97 -0.36 -9.62
C SER A 361 -8.39 -1.30 -8.56
N PHE A 362 -9.26 -1.90 -7.75
CA PHE A 362 -8.87 -2.99 -6.85
C PHE A 362 -8.19 -4.15 -7.60
N LEU A 363 -8.55 -4.39 -8.87
CA LEU A 363 -7.93 -5.43 -9.71
C LEU A 363 -6.46 -5.09 -10.03
N SER A 364 -6.13 -3.81 -10.21
CA SER A 364 -4.75 -3.35 -10.37
C SER A 364 -3.93 -3.68 -9.12
N VAL A 365 -4.46 -3.40 -7.93
CA VAL A 365 -3.83 -3.72 -6.64
C VAL A 365 -3.63 -5.23 -6.50
N ALA A 366 -4.66 -6.03 -6.79
CA ALA A 366 -4.58 -7.49 -6.75
C ALA A 366 -3.51 -8.04 -7.72
N GLY A 367 -3.41 -7.47 -8.93
CA GLY A 367 -2.37 -7.79 -9.90
C GLY A 367 -0.97 -7.49 -9.36
N PHE A 368 -0.74 -6.30 -8.81
CA PHE A 368 0.55 -5.95 -8.20
C PHE A 368 0.91 -6.85 -7.02
N VAL A 369 -0.05 -7.17 -6.15
CA VAL A 369 0.17 -8.10 -5.03
C VAL A 369 0.54 -9.49 -5.54
N ALA A 370 -0.14 -9.99 -6.58
CA ALA A 370 0.16 -11.28 -7.18
C ALA A 370 1.60 -11.32 -7.75
N ILE A 371 2.02 -10.25 -8.43
CA ILE A 371 3.38 -10.10 -8.97
C ILE A 371 4.41 -10.07 -7.84
N ILE A 372 4.22 -9.21 -6.83
CA ILE A 372 5.14 -9.09 -5.67
C ILE A 372 5.31 -10.44 -4.97
N LEU A 373 4.22 -11.17 -4.75
CA LEU A 373 4.24 -12.48 -4.12
C LEU A 373 5.02 -13.52 -4.95
N MET A 374 4.87 -13.51 -6.27
CA MET A 374 5.65 -14.43 -7.13
C MET A 374 7.14 -14.13 -7.11
N THR A 375 7.56 -12.87 -7.02
CA THR A 375 8.99 -12.50 -6.96
C THR A 375 9.68 -13.02 -5.70
N PHE A 376 8.95 -13.24 -4.61
CA PHE A 376 9.54 -13.83 -3.39
C PHE A 376 10.01 -15.28 -3.56
N VAL A 377 9.40 -16.04 -4.48
CA VAL A 377 9.74 -17.44 -4.72
C VAL A 377 11.21 -17.61 -5.15
N PRO A 378 11.69 -16.98 -6.24
CA PRO A 378 13.10 -17.08 -6.62
C PRO A 378 14.02 -16.44 -5.57
N VAL A 379 13.60 -15.37 -4.88
CA VAL A 379 14.42 -14.74 -3.82
C VAL A 379 14.69 -15.70 -2.66
N PHE A 380 13.67 -16.40 -2.16
CA PHE A 380 13.84 -17.37 -1.07
C PHE A 380 14.67 -18.58 -1.52
N LEU A 381 14.53 -19.04 -2.76
CA LEU A 381 15.37 -20.10 -3.31
C LEU A 381 16.85 -19.68 -3.36
N ILE A 382 17.15 -18.46 -3.83
CA ILE A 382 18.51 -17.93 -3.90
C ILE A 382 19.10 -17.74 -2.49
N LEU A 383 18.31 -17.27 -1.52
CA LEU A 383 18.76 -17.15 -0.13
C LEU A 383 19.12 -18.51 0.48
N GLU A 384 18.36 -19.56 0.16
CA GLU A 384 18.62 -20.93 0.63
C GLU A 384 19.93 -21.50 0.08
N VAL A 385 20.32 -21.14 -1.16
CA VAL A 385 21.61 -21.52 -1.74
C VAL A 385 22.77 -21.04 -0.87
N PHE A 386 22.76 -19.76 -0.48
CA PHE A 386 23.84 -19.20 0.33
C PHE A 386 23.91 -19.81 1.73
N ARG A 387 22.77 -20.15 2.33
CA ARG A 387 22.71 -20.85 3.62
C ARG A 387 23.24 -22.28 3.55
N SER A 388 22.85 -23.02 2.51
CA SER A 388 23.21 -24.44 2.35
C SER A 388 24.69 -24.66 2.08
N VAL A 389 25.34 -23.69 1.42
CA VAL A 389 26.70 -23.85 0.87
C VAL A 389 27.74 -23.15 1.73
N GLY A 390 27.34 -22.22 2.60
CA GLY A 390 28.24 -21.59 3.56
C GLY A 390 29.19 -20.58 2.92
N ASP A 391 30.49 -20.70 3.20
CA ASP A 391 31.49 -19.67 2.89
C ASP A 391 31.90 -19.66 1.41
N ILE A 392 31.11 -18.99 0.56
CA ILE A 392 31.41 -18.76 -0.86
C ILE A 392 32.01 -17.36 -1.04
N SER A 393 33.09 -17.23 -1.81
CA SER A 393 33.65 -15.92 -2.18
C SER A 393 32.79 -15.21 -3.24
N ALA A 394 32.92 -13.88 -3.33
CA ALA A 394 32.21 -13.10 -4.35
C ALA A 394 32.55 -13.56 -5.78
N LYS A 395 33.83 -13.88 -6.05
CA LYS A 395 34.30 -14.40 -7.35
C LYS A 395 33.65 -15.74 -7.70
N GLN A 396 33.60 -16.68 -6.75
CA GLN A 396 32.94 -17.98 -6.95
C GLN A 396 31.43 -17.81 -7.18
N THR A 397 30.78 -16.89 -6.48
CA THR A 397 29.34 -16.61 -6.66
C THR A 397 29.06 -16.16 -8.10
N VAL A 398 29.89 -15.28 -8.66
CA VAL A 398 29.75 -14.81 -10.05
C VAL A 398 29.92 -15.98 -11.03
N ILE A 399 30.95 -16.82 -10.85
CA ILE A 399 31.19 -17.98 -11.72
C ILE A 399 30.02 -18.97 -11.67
N LEU A 400 29.52 -19.27 -10.46
CA LEU A 400 28.41 -20.20 -10.26
C LEU A 400 27.07 -19.64 -10.77
N ALA A 401 26.94 -18.32 -10.93
CA ALA A 401 25.76 -17.68 -11.48
C ALA A 401 25.71 -17.72 -13.02
N ILE A 402 26.82 -17.96 -13.73
CA ILE A 402 26.89 -17.98 -15.21
C ILE A 402 25.84 -18.92 -15.85
N PRO A 403 25.67 -20.17 -15.40
CA PRO A 403 24.65 -21.08 -15.96
C PRO A 403 23.22 -20.53 -15.84
N SER A 404 22.94 -19.73 -14.80
CA SER A 404 21.64 -19.10 -14.58
C SER A 404 21.30 -18.11 -15.70
N PHE A 405 22.28 -17.37 -16.23
CA PHE A 405 22.08 -16.46 -17.35
C PHE A 405 21.88 -17.22 -18.67
N LEU A 406 22.56 -18.36 -18.86
CA LEU A 406 22.33 -19.23 -20.02
C LEU A 406 20.89 -19.78 -20.05
N VAL A 407 20.32 -20.12 -18.89
CA VAL A 407 18.92 -20.53 -18.77
C VAL A 407 17.97 -19.40 -19.23
N ILE A 408 18.25 -18.15 -18.86
CA ILE A 408 17.46 -16.98 -19.29
C ILE A 408 17.48 -16.86 -20.82
N LEU A 409 18.67 -16.93 -21.42
CA LEU A 409 18.86 -16.85 -22.86
C LEU A 409 18.18 -18.01 -23.61
N PHE A 410 18.14 -19.20 -23.02
CA PHE A 410 17.51 -20.38 -23.64
C PHE A 410 15.97 -20.31 -23.61
N ILE A 411 15.38 -19.87 -22.49
CA ILE A 411 13.92 -19.86 -22.30
C ILE A 411 13.26 -18.67 -23.01
N ASN A 412 13.85 -17.47 -22.93
CA ASN A 412 13.25 -16.26 -23.49
C ASN A 412 13.84 -15.91 -24.85
N ARG A 413 13.03 -15.95 -25.91
CA ARG A 413 13.40 -15.48 -27.26
C ARG A 413 12.90 -14.07 -27.55
N GLY A 414 12.96 -13.19 -26.55
CA GLY A 414 12.50 -11.80 -26.64
C GLY A 414 13.53 -10.87 -27.29
N ASP A 415 13.21 -9.57 -27.29
CA ASP A 415 14.15 -8.52 -27.69
C ASP A 415 15.39 -8.48 -26.78
N LEU A 416 16.55 -8.10 -27.35
CA LEU A 416 17.85 -8.04 -26.68
C LEU A 416 17.79 -7.17 -25.42
N ILE A 417 17.09 -6.04 -25.47
CA ILE A 417 16.97 -5.13 -24.32
C ILE A 417 16.22 -5.82 -23.18
N THR A 418 15.14 -6.54 -23.48
CA THR A 418 14.35 -7.26 -22.46
C THR A 418 15.18 -8.35 -21.79
N LEU A 419 15.98 -9.09 -22.59
CA LEU A 419 16.91 -10.10 -22.09
C LEU A 419 17.98 -9.49 -21.16
N LEU A 420 18.58 -8.36 -21.55
CA LEU A 420 19.56 -7.65 -20.73
C LEU A 420 18.96 -7.17 -19.40
N VAL A 421 17.75 -6.61 -19.42
CA VAL A 421 17.05 -6.16 -18.20
C VAL A 421 16.73 -7.32 -17.27
N LEU A 422 16.30 -8.48 -17.80
CA LEU A 422 16.02 -9.67 -17.01
C LEU A 422 17.29 -10.26 -16.39
N CYS A 423 18.39 -10.32 -17.15
CA CYS A 423 19.70 -10.72 -16.64
C CYS A 423 20.19 -9.77 -15.53
N LEU A 424 20.06 -8.45 -15.74
CA LEU A 424 20.41 -7.45 -14.72
C LEU A 424 19.59 -7.64 -13.44
N PHE A 425 18.27 -7.84 -13.57
CA PHE A 425 17.39 -8.09 -12.44
C PHE A 425 17.79 -9.35 -11.66
N CYS A 426 18.07 -10.46 -12.36
CA CYS A 426 18.56 -11.69 -11.76
C CYS A 426 19.90 -11.47 -11.02
N GLY A 427 20.85 -10.79 -11.66
CA GLY A 427 22.16 -10.50 -11.08
C GLY A 427 22.07 -9.64 -9.82
N LEU A 428 21.20 -8.62 -9.82
CA LEU A 428 20.96 -7.75 -8.67
C LEU A 428 20.31 -8.50 -7.49
N ILE A 429 19.39 -9.44 -7.75
CA ILE A 429 18.81 -10.31 -6.71
C ILE A 429 19.88 -11.23 -6.09
N ILE A 430 20.72 -11.87 -6.92
CA ILE A 430 21.81 -12.73 -6.44
C ILE A 430 22.81 -11.92 -5.60
N LEU A 431 23.21 -10.73 -6.07
CA LEU A 431 24.11 -9.84 -5.35
C LEU A 431 23.52 -9.41 -4.00
N MET A 432 22.23 -9.06 -3.97
CA MET A 432 21.53 -8.71 -2.74
C MET A 432 21.47 -9.87 -1.76
N ALA A 433 21.13 -11.07 -2.22
CA ALA A 433 21.09 -12.26 -1.39
C ALA A 433 22.49 -12.58 -0.81
N PHE A 434 23.53 -12.45 -1.62
CA PHE A 434 24.92 -12.58 -1.17
C PHE A 434 25.28 -11.55 -0.08
N MET A 435 24.92 -10.27 -0.28
CA MET A 435 25.17 -9.22 0.71
C MET A 435 24.37 -9.43 1.99
N ALA A 436 23.11 -9.87 1.89
CA ALA A 436 22.27 -10.18 3.04
C ALA A 436 22.86 -11.31 3.89
N TYR A 437 23.44 -12.33 3.24
CA TYR A 437 24.11 -13.44 3.90
C TYR A 437 25.45 -13.03 4.53
N LYS A 438 26.37 -12.44 3.76
CA LYS A 438 27.75 -12.19 4.19
C LYS A 438 27.95 -10.94 5.07
N ARG A 439 27.15 -9.89 4.85
CA ARG A 439 27.30 -8.59 5.56
C ARG A 439 26.26 -8.37 6.66
N HIS A 440 25.43 -9.38 6.97
CA HIS A 440 24.34 -9.29 7.95
C HIS A 440 23.52 -8.01 7.81
N ILE A 441 23.17 -7.63 6.57
CA ILE A 441 22.31 -6.47 6.33
C ILE A 441 20.98 -6.70 7.04
N GLY A 442 20.58 -5.76 7.91
CA GLY A 442 19.31 -5.84 8.61
C GLY A 442 18.14 -5.99 7.63
N VAL A 443 17.16 -6.83 7.97
CA VAL A 443 16.00 -7.17 7.10
C VAL A 443 15.33 -5.93 6.51
N PHE A 444 15.21 -4.84 7.28
CA PHE A 444 14.65 -3.57 6.82
C PHE A 444 15.40 -2.97 5.62
N ASN A 445 16.75 -2.94 5.67
CA ASN A 445 17.56 -2.41 4.59
C ASN A 445 17.50 -3.33 3.36
N ALA A 446 17.47 -4.65 3.56
CA ALA A 446 17.29 -5.62 2.48
C ALA A 446 15.93 -5.46 1.78
N THR A 447 14.84 -5.25 2.54
CA THR A 447 13.51 -5.00 1.98
C THR A 447 13.44 -3.72 1.17
N ILE A 448 14.12 -2.65 1.59
CA ILE A 448 14.16 -1.38 0.82
C ILE A 448 14.92 -1.59 -0.49
N PHE A 449 16.12 -2.19 -0.44
CA PHE A 449 16.93 -2.42 -1.64
C PHE A 449 16.20 -3.32 -2.65
N PHE A 450 15.52 -4.38 -2.16
CA PHE A 450 14.67 -5.23 -2.98
C PHE A 450 13.51 -4.46 -3.62
N SER A 451 12.88 -3.57 -2.85
CA SER A 451 11.77 -2.77 -3.36
C SER A 451 12.20 -1.83 -4.48
N VAL A 452 13.40 -1.23 -4.39
CA VAL A 452 13.95 -0.36 -5.44
C VAL A 452 14.22 -1.17 -6.72
N ILE A 453 14.89 -2.32 -6.60
CA ILE A 453 15.21 -3.18 -7.76
C ILE A 453 13.92 -3.69 -8.43
N MET A 454 12.94 -4.11 -7.64
CA MET A 454 11.65 -4.56 -8.15
C MET A 454 10.83 -3.43 -8.77
N ALA A 455 10.89 -2.20 -8.22
CA ALA A 455 10.21 -1.04 -8.78
C ALA A 455 10.77 -0.66 -10.14
N LEU A 456 12.11 -0.64 -10.31
CA LEU A 456 12.76 -0.37 -11.60
C LEU A 456 12.40 -1.43 -12.65
N TYR A 457 12.44 -2.70 -12.26
CA TYR A 457 12.04 -3.80 -13.16
C TYR A 457 10.57 -3.70 -13.57
N SER A 458 9.68 -3.44 -12.60
CA SER A 458 8.24 -3.29 -12.86
C SER A 458 7.94 -2.09 -13.74
N LEU A 459 8.64 -0.98 -13.54
CA LEU A 459 8.50 0.22 -14.36
C LEU A 459 8.81 -0.08 -15.82
N TYR A 460 9.92 -0.77 -16.09
CA TYR A 460 10.29 -1.17 -17.46
C TYR A 460 9.21 -2.06 -18.09
N ILE A 461 8.83 -3.15 -17.41
CA ILE A 461 7.83 -4.10 -17.92
C ILE A 461 6.49 -3.40 -18.19
N ILE A 462 6.02 -2.56 -17.27
CA ILE A 462 4.73 -1.87 -17.41
C ILE A 462 4.78 -0.85 -18.55
N THR A 463 5.87 -0.06 -18.65
CA THR A 463 5.96 1.00 -19.65
C THR A 463 5.97 0.41 -21.06
N VAL A 464 6.85 -0.56 -21.32
CA VAL A 464 6.99 -1.18 -22.64
C VAL A 464 5.72 -1.93 -23.02
N ASN A 465 5.18 -2.75 -22.11
CA ASN A 465 4.02 -3.59 -22.44
C ASN A 465 2.70 -2.81 -22.46
N SER A 466 2.52 -1.80 -21.60
CA SER A 466 1.34 -0.93 -21.69
C SER A 466 1.35 -0.16 -23.01
N GLU A 467 2.51 0.34 -23.44
CA GLU A 467 2.64 1.02 -24.72
C GLU A 467 2.32 0.10 -25.91
N ASN A 468 2.80 -1.15 -25.90
CA ASN A 468 2.46 -2.13 -26.93
C ASN A 468 0.95 -2.43 -26.95
N ARG A 469 0.35 -2.68 -25.79
CA ARG A 469 -1.11 -2.91 -25.67
C ARG A 469 -1.91 -1.75 -26.21
N ILE A 470 -1.53 -0.51 -25.86
CA ILE A 470 -2.23 0.70 -26.34
C ILE A 470 -2.10 0.82 -27.86
N ASN A 471 -0.91 0.58 -28.43
CA ASN A 471 -0.73 0.66 -29.88
C ASN A 471 -1.60 -0.37 -30.61
N GLU A 472 -1.69 -1.61 -30.13
CA GLU A 472 -2.56 -2.64 -30.72
C GLU A 472 -4.05 -2.29 -30.60
N ASN A 473 -4.50 -1.78 -29.45
CA ASN A 473 -5.87 -1.33 -29.28
C ASN A 473 -6.23 -0.18 -30.24
N ILE A 474 -5.32 0.79 -30.43
CA ILE A 474 -5.54 1.91 -31.35
C ILE A 474 -5.53 1.44 -32.81
N LYS A 475 -4.73 0.42 -33.19
CA LYS A 475 -4.78 -0.16 -34.54
C LYS A 475 -6.16 -0.74 -34.86
N VAL A 476 -6.76 -1.45 -33.90
CA VAL A 476 -8.12 -1.99 -34.03
C VAL A 476 -9.15 -0.87 -34.15
N GLN A 477 -9.01 0.20 -33.36
CA GLN A 477 -9.88 1.37 -33.45
C GLN A 477 -9.73 2.10 -34.79
N ALA A 478 -8.50 2.31 -35.27
CA ALA A 478 -8.23 2.93 -36.56
C ALA A 478 -8.83 2.12 -37.73
N LEU A 479 -8.76 0.79 -37.66
CA LEU A 479 -9.43 -0.11 -38.60
C LEU A 479 -10.94 0.10 -38.59
N SER A 480 -11.56 0.05 -37.41
CA SER A 480 -13.02 0.26 -37.28
C SER A 480 -13.49 1.65 -37.74
N PHE A 481 -12.60 2.64 -37.72
CA PHE A 481 -12.92 4.00 -38.16
C PHE A 481 -12.65 4.25 -39.65
N SER A 482 -11.83 3.39 -40.27
CA SER A 482 -11.58 3.43 -41.71
C SER A 482 -12.79 3.02 -42.53
N THR A 483 -13.67 2.19 -41.96
CA THR A 483 -14.94 1.84 -42.60
C THR A 483 -15.87 3.05 -42.59
N GLU A 484 -16.54 3.30 -43.70
CA GLU A 484 -17.50 4.41 -43.81
C GLU A 484 -18.90 4.00 -43.34
N ASN A 485 -19.21 2.71 -43.48
CA ASN A 485 -20.42 2.15 -42.94
C ASN A 485 -20.27 1.82 -41.44
N ASP A 486 -21.41 1.82 -40.76
CA ASP A 486 -21.59 1.44 -39.37
C ASP A 486 -22.27 0.06 -39.31
N PRO A 487 -21.51 -1.01 -39.04
CA PRO A 487 -22.04 -2.37 -39.03
C PRO A 487 -23.16 -2.59 -37.99
N ALA A 488 -23.13 -1.84 -36.88
CA ALA A 488 -24.18 -1.94 -35.86
C ALA A 488 -25.47 -1.28 -36.35
N ALA A 489 -25.38 -0.12 -37.01
CA ALA A 489 -26.51 0.52 -37.67
C ALA A 489 -27.12 -0.41 -38.73
N GLU A 490 -26.32 -1.01 -39.60
CA GLU A 490 -26.80 -1.92 -40.66
C GLU A 490 -27.55 -3.12 -40.10
N HIS A 491 -27.03 -3.74 -39.04
CA HIS A 491 -27.69 -4.86 -38.38
C HIS A 491 -29.05 -4.44 -37.80
N LEU A 492 -29.13 -3.26 -37.17
CA LEU A 492 -30.38 -2.73 -36.65
C LEU A 492 -31.39 -2.38 -37.76
N LEU A 493 -30.94 -1.88 -38.91
CA LEU A 493 -31.81 -1.65 -40.07
C LEU A 493 -32.36 -2.97 -40.63
N LEU A 494 -31.55 -4.02 -40.66
CA LEU A 494 -31.96 -5.36 -41.08
C LEU A 494 -33.04 -5.93 -40.16
N ASP A 495 -32.88 -5.80 -38.85
CA ASP A 495 -33.86 -6.26 -37.87
C ASP A 495 -35.14 -5.41 -37.88
N MET A 496 -35.02 -4.10 -38.13
CA MET A 496 -36.13 -3.15 -38.13
C MET A 496 -37.00 -3.26 -39.39
N TRP A 497 -36.39 -3.55 -40.54
CA TRP A 497 -37.07 -3.51 -41.84
C TRP A 497 -38.35 -4.35 -41.94
N PRO A 498 -38.39 -5.62 -41.49
CA PRO A 498 -39.61 -6.43 -41.57
C PRO A 498 -40.78 -5.86 -40.76
N VAL A 499 -40.47 -5.19 -39.64
CA VAL A 499 -41.48 -4.57 -38.76
C VAL A 499 -41.96 -3.25 -39.33
N LEU A 500 -41.04 -2.43 -39.86
CA LEU A 500 -41.37 -1.13 -40.47
C LEU A 500 -42.20 -1.30 -41.75
N LYS A 501 -41.85 -2.26 -42.61
CA LYS A 501 -42.55 -2.52 -43.87
C LYS A 501 -44.00 -2.99 -43.68
N ASN A 502 -44.26 -3.76 -42.62
CA ASN A 502 -45.58 -4.35 -42.34
C ASN A 502 -46.41 -3.52 -41.33
N ASP A 503 -46.01 -2.27 -41.07
CA ASP A 503 -46.72 -1.40 -40.14
C ASP A 503 -48.05 -0.90 -40.70
N THR A 504 -49.15 -1.39 -40.11
CA THR A 504 -50.52 -1.03 -40.50
C THR A 504 -50.94 0.39 -40.12
N VAL A 505 -50.29 1.01 -39.13
CA VAL A 505 -50.56 2.39 -38.71
C VAL A 505 -49.87 3.34 -39.68
N LEU A 506 -48.59 3.09 -39.98
CA LEU A 506 -47.83 3.85 -40.97
C LEU A 506 -48.49 3.77 -42.35
N TYR A 507 -48.91 2.57 -42.79
CA TYR A 507 -49.63 2.38 -44.05
C TYR A 507 -50.88 3.27 -44.13
N ARG A 508 -51.72 3.26 -43.07
CA ARG A 508 -52.93 4.09 -43.00
C ARG A 508 -52.63 5.59 -43.04
N MET A 509 -51.61 6.04 -42.32
CA MET A 509 -51.18 7.45 -42.34
C MET A 509 -50.68 7.89 -43.74
N MET A 510 -50.03 6.99 -44.46
CA MET A 510 -49.45 7.26 -45.78
C MET A 510 -50.45 7.09 -46.94
N THR A 511 -51.61 6.44 -46.74
CA THR A 511 -52.65 6.23 -47.76
C THR A 511 -53.96 6.99 -47.47
N GLU A 512 -53.94 7.96 -46.57
CA GLU A 512 -55.11 8.78 -46.19
C GLU A 512 -55.69 9.54 -47.40
N GLU A 513 -57.02 9.72 -47.45
CA GLU A 513 -57.74 10.20 -48.65
C GLU A 513 -57.27 11.58 -49.16
N ASP A 514 -56.96 12.48 -48.22
CA ASP A 514 -56.44 13.82 -48.43
C ASP A 514 -55.01 13.96 -47.87
N PHE A 515 -54.10 13.05 -48.24
CA PHE A 515 -52.70 13.10 -47.79
C PHE A 515 -51.97 14.34 -48.31
N ASN A 516 -52.20 15.53 -47.75
CA ASN A 516 -51.50 16.76 -48.09
C ASN A 516 -50.17 16.82 -47.34
N ILE A 517 -49.09 17.23 -48.03
CA ILE A 517 -47.78 17.49 -47.42
C ILE A 517 -47.87 18.85 -46.73
N SER A 518 -48.64 18.89 -45.65
CA SER A 518 -48.65 19.98 -44.69
C SER A 518 -47.61 19.70 -43.61
N GLN A 519 -47.03 20.74 -43.03
CA GLN A 519 -46.07 20.63 -41.93
C GLN A 519 -46.61 19.74 -40.80
N ASN A 520 -47.90 19.88 -40.46
CA ASN A 520 -48.56 19.07 -39.43
C ASN A 520 -48.56 17.56 -39.73
N ASN A 521 -48.76 17.16 -40.99
CA ASN A 521 -48.73 15.74 -41.37
C ASN A 521 -47.30 15.17 -41.37
N VAL A 522 -46.33 15.98 -41.81
CA VAL A 522 -44.90 15.64 -41.74
C VAL A 522 -44.49 15.46 -40.28
N ASP A 523 -44.86 16.39 -39.40
CA ASP A 523 -44.56 16.33 -37.97
C ASP A 523 -45.22 15.12 -37.30
N ARG A 524 -46.48 14.82 -37.66
CA ARG A 524 -47.22 13.66 -37.14
C ARG A 524 -46.55 12.33 -37.50
N ILE A 525 -46.17 12.15 -38.77
CA ILE A 525 -45.49 10.92 -39.24
C ILE A 525 -44.07 10.84 -38.70
N THR A 526 -43.36 11.97 -38.66
CA THR A 526 -42.02 12.07 -38.07
C THR A 526 -42.03 11.69 -36.60
N ALA A 527 -42.97 12.23 -35.81
CA ALA A 527 -43.14 11.90 -34.40
C ALA A 527 -43.48 10.40 -34.20
N TYR A 528 -44.32 9.82 -35.05
CA TYR A 528 -44.64 8.40 -35.01
C TYR A 528 -43.41 7.52 -35.29
N LEU A 529 -42.68 7.78 -36.37
CA LEU A 529 -41.51 7.01 -36.78
C LEU A 529 -40.37 7.13 -35.77
N THR A 530 -40.10 8.33 -35.29
CA THR A 530 -39.05 8.57 -34.27
C THR A 530 -39.41 7.96 -32.92
N GLY A 531 -40.68 8.02 -32.51
CA GLY A 531 -41.17 7.41 -31.26
C GLY A 531 -41.25 5.88 -31.29
N THR A 532 -41.43 5.28 -32.47
CA THR A 532 -41.67 3.83 -32.62
C THR A 532 -40.42 3.06 -33.07
N TYR A 533 -39.69 3.58 -34.05
CA TYR A 533 -38.61 2.86 -34.74
C TYR A 533 -37.24 3.44 -34.44
N PHE A 534 -37.09 4.76 -34.49
CA PHE A 534 -35.81 5.44 -34.33
C PHE A 534 -35.54 5.87 -32.88
N THR A 535 -35.68 4.92 -31.95
CA THR A 535 -35.37 5.13 -30.52
C THR A 535 -34.04 4.49 -30.13
N GLY A 536 -33.47 4.91 -28.99
CA GLY A 536 -32.24 4.33 -28.46
C GLY A 536 -31.01 4.57 -29.34
N TYR A 537 -30.53 3.53 -30.03
CA TYR A 537 -29.35 3.56 -30.91
C TYR A 537 -29.34 4.74 -31.88
N TRP A 538 -30.47 4.93 -32.55
CA TRP A 538 -30.65 5.92 -33.61
C TRP A 538 -30.49 7.36 -33.14
N GLY A 539 -30.39 7.58 -31.82
CA GLY A 539 -30.05 8.86 -31.26
C GLY A 539 -28.64 9.38 -31.58
N SER A 540 -27.75 8.57 -32.16
CA SER A 540 -26.48 9.02 -32.74
C SER A 540 -26.59 9.39 -34.23
N PHE A 541 -27.80 9.32 -34.80
CA PHE A 541 -28.10 9.66 -36.17
C PHE A 541 -29.11 10.80 -36.20
N ASN A 542 -28.89 11.76 -37.10
CA ASN A 542 -29.92 12.69 -37.52
C ASN A 542 -30.85 11.96 -38.48
N VAL A 543 -32.10 11.79 -38.03
CA VAL A 543 -33.18 11.16 -38.80
C VAL A 543 -33.95 12.26 -39.50
N ASN A 544 -33.83 12.34 -40.82
CA ASN A 544 -34.62 13.25 -41.63
C ASN A 544 -35.65 12.46 -42.42
N ILE A 545 -36.93 12.82 -42.27
CA ILE A 545 -38.05 12.13 -42.90
C ILE A 545 -38.61 13.04 -43.99
N VAL A 546 -38.54 12.57 -45.22
CA VAL A 546 -39.02 13.30 -46.39
C VAL A 546 -40.16 12.54 -47.03
N LEU A 547 -41.31 13.20 -47.10
CA LEU A 547 -42.51 12.66 -47.74
C LEU A 547 -42.57 13.20 -49.18
N CYS A 548 -42.68 12.29 -50.14
CA CYS A 548 -42.76 12.60 -51.56
C CYS A 548 -44.10 12.17 -52.14
N ARG A 549 -44.70 13.01 -52.99
CA ARG A 549 -45.70 12.59 -53.99
C ARG A 549 -45.03 12.40 -55.35
N LYS A 550 -45.68 11.60 -56.22
CA LYS A 550 -45.17 11.24 -57.56
C LYS A 550 -44.68 12.43 -58.41
N ASP A 551 -45.37 13.58 -58.36
CA ASP A 551 -45.04 14.78 -59.15
C ASP A 551 -44.50 15.96 -58.31
N GLN A 552 -44.06 15.70 -57.08
CA GLN A 552 -43.57 16.75 -56.21
C GLN A 552 -42.19 17.24 -56.64
N LEU A 553 -42.02 18.56 -56.74
CA LEU A 553 -40.74 19.19 -57.02
C LEU A 553 -40.03 19.55 -55.71
N LEU A 554 -38.78 19.14 -55.58
CA LEU A 554 -37.85 19.58 -54.53
C LEU A 554 -36.96 20.69 -55.07
N ARG A 555 -36.76 21.74 -54.28
CA ARG A 555 -35.79 22.79 -54.58
C ARG A 555 -34.38 22.30 -54.22
N ILE A 556 -33.43 22.46 -55.13
CA ILE A 556 -32.05 22.03 -54.96
C ILE A 556 -31.11 23.23 -55.08
N GLY A 557 -30.44 23.61 -54.00
CA GLY A 557 -29.44 24.67 -54.01
C GLY A 557 -30.01 26.08 -53.78
N THR A 558 -29.14 27.08 -53.91
CA THR A 558 -29.41 28.48 -53.52
C THR A 558 -30.00 29.34 -54.64
N ARG A 559 -29.94 28.88 -55.91
CA ARG A 559 -30.57 29.56 -57.05
C ARG A 559 -32.07 29.27 -57.08
N GLU A 560 -32.87 30.22 -57.56
CA GLU A 560 -34.34 30.12 -57.52
C GLU A 560 -34.93 29.13 -58.56
N GLU A 561 -34.14 28.64 -59.52
CA GLU A 561 -34.64 27.88 -60.69
C GLU A 561 -34.34 26.37 -60.67
N ASP A 562 -33.61 25.87 -59.67
CA ASP A 562 -33.18 24.47 -59.62
C ASP A 562 -34.23 23.61 -58.87
N PHE A 563 -35.15 22.98 -59.62
CA PHE A 563 -36.13 22.03 -59.10
C PHE A 563 -35.98 20.64 -59.74
N GLU A 564 -36.06 19.59 -58.94
CA GLU A 564 -36.03 18.19 -59.40
C GLU A 564 -37.22 17.42 -58.82
N ASN A 565 -37.68 16.37 -59.50
CA ASN A 565 -38.71 15.49 -58.94
C ASN A 565 -38.20 14.80 -57.66
N CYS A 566 -39.04 14.75 -56.63
CA CYS A 566 -38.71 14.23 -55.30
C CYS A 566 -38.24 12.77 -55.33
N PHE A 567 -38.91 11.91 -56.12
CA PHE A 567 -38.48 10.52 -56.29
C PHE A 567 -37.16 10.43 -57.06
N ASP A 568 -37.00 11.20 -58.13
CA ASP A 568 -35.79 11.18 -58.96
C ASP A 568 -34.56 11.65 -58.17
N PHE A 569 -34.72 12.65 -57.31
CA PHE A 569 -33.65 13.16 -56.44
C PHE A 569 -33.08 12.07 -55.51
N PHE A 570 -33.94 11.36 -54.77
CA PHE A 570 -33.49 10.33 -53.83
C PHE A 570 -33.07 9.04 -54.54
N ASN A 571 -33.85 8.58 -55.52
CA ASN A 571 -33.51 7.39 -56.30
C ASN A 571 -32.19 7.60 -57.05
N GLY A 572 -31.98 8.77 -57.65
CA GLY A 572 -30.75 9.15 -58.33
C GLY A 572 -29.52 9.06 -57.42
N ARG A 573 -29.63 9.50 -56.16
CA ARG A 573 -28.56 9.31 -55.16
C ARG A 573 -28.32 7.84 -54.82
N THR A 574 -29.35 7.05 -54.60
CA THR A 574 -29.18 5.62 -54.30
C THR A 574 -28.58 4.84 -55.46
N VAL A 575 -28.88 5.20 -56.71
CA VAL A 575 -28.29 4.56 -57.90
C VAL A 575 -26.84 4.99 -58.10
N LYS A 576 -26.52 6.27 -57.89
CA LYS A 576 -25.20 6.83 -58.17
C LYS A 576 -24.18 6.53 -57.06
N TYR A 577 -24.61 6.52 -55.81
CA TYR A 577 -23.76 6.45 -54.62
C TYR A 577 -24.17 5.35 -53.62
N GLY A 578 -25.27 4.63 -53.89
CA GLY A 578 -25.88 3.74 -52.92
C GLY A 578 -25.51 2.27 -53.06
N HIS A 579 -25.33 1.62 -51.91
CA HIS A 579 -25.16 0.18 -51.75
C HIS A 579 -26.33 -0.37 -50.94
N GLN A 580 -27.16 -1.22 -51.54
CA GLN A 580 -28.34 -1.77 -50.87
C GLN A 580 -27.94 -2.76 -49.76
N LEU A 581 -28.53 -2.61 -48.57
CA LEU A 581 -28.43 -3.59 -47.50
C LEU A 581 -29.32 -4.79 -47.84
N THR A 582 -28.67 -5.94 -48.07
CA THR A 582 -29.33 -7.15 -48.58
C THR A 582 -30.48 -7.59 -47.67
N GLY A 583 -31.70 -7.67 -48.22
CA GLY A 583 -32.92 -8.01 -47.46
C GLY A 583 -33.76 -6.81 -47.00
N THR A 584 -33.31 -5.58 -47.29
CA THR A 584 -34.03 -4.32 -46.97
C THR A 584 -34.12 -3.38 -48.17
N ASN A 585 -34.87 -2.29 -48.07
CA ASN A 585 -34.74 -1.13 -48.97
C ASN A 585 -34.03 0.05 -48.29
N PHE A 586 -33.08 -0.26 -47.41
CA PHE A 586 -32.09 0.72 -46.96
C PHE A 586 -30.83 0.63 -47.83
N TYR A 587 -30.27 1.79 -48.15
CA TYR A 587 -29.07 1.94 -48.96
C TYR A 587 -28.04 2.69 -48.13
N PHE A 588 -26.85 2.14 -47.96
CA PHE A 588 -25.69 2.89 -47.51
C PHE A 588 -25.24 3.81 -48.65
N ILE A 589 -25.02 5.10 -48.37
CA ILE A 589 -24.63 6.08 -49.39
C ILE A 589 -23.17 6.48 -49.15
N ASP A 590 -22.30 6.09 -50.07
CA ASP A 590 -20.92 6.58 -50.12
C ASP A 590 -20.91 7.98 -50.74
N ASN A 591 -21.04 8.99 -49.88
CA ASN A 591 -20.97 10.40 -50.27
C ASN A 591 -19.59 11.02 -50.01
N GLN A 592 -18.57 10.23 -49.66
CA GLN A 592 -17.24 10.70 -49.27
C GLN A 592 -17.25 11.76 -48.15
N GLY A 593 -18.33 11.83 -47.35
CA GLY A 593 -18.50 12.79 -46.25
C GLY A 593 -17.89 12.33 -44.93
N GLY A 594 -17.18 11.19 -44.92
CA GLY A 594 -16.51 10.65 -43.74
C GLY A 594 -17.44 10.13 -42.65
N ARG A 595 -18.75 10.16 -42.87
CA ARG A 595 -19.82 9.83 -41.93
C ARG A 595 -20.74 8.76 -42.51
N SER A 596 -21.28 7.89 -41.66
CA SER A 596 -22.25 6.90 -42.12
C SER A 596 -23.55 7.59 -42.54
N TYR A 597 -24.02 7.28 -43.74
CA TYR A 597 -25.24 7.84 -44.31
C TYR A 597 -26.06 6.70 -44.91
N TYR A 598 -27.31 6.57 -44.48
CA TYR A 598 -28.26 5.59 -45.02
C TYR A 598 -29.52 6.29 -45.54
N ILE A 599 -30.10 5.76 -46.61
CA ILE A 599 -31.40 6.16 -47.13
C ILE A 599 -32.32 4.93 -47.15
N GLY A 600 -33.44 5.01 -46.44
CA GLY A 600 -34.54 4.05 -46.52
C GLY A 600 -35.62 4.52 -47.48
N ILE A 601 -36.13 3.62 -48.32
CA ILE A 601 -37.17 3.92 -49.31
C ILE A 601 -38.38 3.01 -49.09
N LEU A 602 -39.52 3.61 -48.78
CA LEU A 602 -40.82 2.93 -48.70
C LEU A 602 -41.84 3.60 -49.63
N ASN A 603 -42.51 2.78 -50.44
CA ASN A 603 -43.53 3.25 -51.36
C ASN A 603 -44.90 2.73 -50.92
N PHE A 604 -45.87 3.63 -50.85
CA PHE A 604 -47.25 3.35 -50.45
C PHE A 604 -48.17 3.64 -51.63
N THR A 605 -48.85 2.61 -52.11
CA THR A 605 -49.80 2.68 -53.25
C THR A 605 -51.22 2.55 -52.72
N ARG A 606 -52.07 3.53 -53.07
CA ARG A 606 -53.53 3.45 -52.85
C ARG A 606 -54.25 2.91 -54.10
N ASP A 607 -53.92 3.48 -55.26
CA ASP A 607 -54.45 3.15 -56.60
C ASP A 607 -53.30 3.17 -57.63
N LEU A 608 -53.48 2.66 -58.86
CA LEU A 608 -52.42 2.55 -59.89
C LEU A 608 -51.72 3.88 -60.25
N GLU A 609 -52.32 5.04 -59.96
CA GLU A 609 -51.77 6.37 -60.28
C GLU A 609 -51.18 7.12 -59.07
N ASN A 610 -51.56 6.77 -57.84
CA ASN A 610 -51.20 7.51 -56.63
C ASN A 610 -50.18 6.74 -55.77
N ILE A 611 -48.91 7.12 -55.91
CA ILE A 611 -47.78 6.59 -55.14
C ILE A 611 -47.26 7.68 -54.19
N ASN A 612 -47.31 7.40 -52.89
CA ASN A 612 -46.67 8.22 -51.86
C ASN A 612 -45.36 7.56 -51.44
N GLY A 613 -44.27 8.31 -51.50
CA GLY A 613 -42.94 7.88 -51.11
C GLY A 613 -42.60 8.38 -49.71
N LEU A 614 -42.04 7.52 -48.89
CA LEU A 614 -41.43 7.83 -47.62
C LEU A 614 -39.92 7.57 -47.75
N PHE A 615 -39.15 8.65 -47.71
CA PHE A 615 -37.71 8.63 -47.72
C PHE A 615 -37.19 8.94 -46.32
N ILE A 616 -36.37 8.03 -45.79
CA ILE A 616 -35.80 8.15 -44.45
C ILE A 616 -34.29 8.30 -44.61
N GLU A 617 -33.77 9.49 -44.33
CA GLU A 617 -32.35 9.73 -44.33
C GLU A 617 -31.79 9.61 -42.91
N LEU A 618 -30.70 8.87 -42.76
CA LEU A 618 -30.03 8.64 -41.50
C LEU A 618 -28.58 9.05 -41.66
N TYR A 619 -28.20 10.18 -41.08
CA TYR A 619 -26.83 10.67 -41.09
C TYR A 619 -26.23 10.56 -39.69
N SER A 620 -25.11 9.86 -39.52
CA SER A 620 -24.40 9.89 -38.24
C SER A 620 -24.02 11.33 -37.87
N ASP A 621 -24.35 11.73 -36.63
CA ASP A 621 -24.16 13.10 -36.18
C ASP A 621 -22.69 13.33 -35.76
N VAL A 622 -22.06 14.35 -36.37
CA VAL A 622 -20.67 14.74 -36.15
C VAL A 622 -20.56 15.72 -34.96
N ASN A 623 -21.65 16.41 -34.59
CA ASN A 623 -21.66 17.35 -33.48
C ASN A 623 -21.73 16.67 -32.10
N VAL A 624 -21.85 15.34 -32.10
CA VAL A 624 -21.82 14.47 -30.91
C VAL A 624 -20.47 14.50 -30.20
N PHE A 625 -19.42 15.14 -30.72
CA PHE A 625 -18.09 15.21 -30.07
C PHE A 625 -17.90 16.38 -29.10
N GLN A 626 -18.98 17.00 -28.61
CA GLN A 626 -18.89 18.06 -27.60
C GLN A 626 -18.87 17.46 -26.17
N PRO A 627 -17.89 17.83 -25.32
CA PRO A 627 -17.81 17.34 -23.95
C PRO A 627 -19.13 17.50 -23.18
N GLY A 628 -19.50 16.51 -22.36
CA GLY A 628 -20.71 16.53 -21.50
C GLY A 628 -22.02 16.17 -22.21
N TYR A 629 -22.17 16.52 -23.50
CA TYR A 629 -23.40 16.28 -24.27
C TYR A 629 -23.51 14.83 -24.77
N THR A 630 -22.42 14.29 -25.32
CA THR A 630 -22.31 12.89 -25.75
C THR A 630 -22.60 11.89 -24.63
N GLU A 631 -22.13 12.24 -23.42
CA GLU A 631 -22.21 11.38 -22.25
C GLU A 631 -23.64 11.24 -21.77
N LEU A 632 -24.44 12.30 -21.97
CA LEU A 632 -25.83 12.35 -21.56
C LEU A 632 -26.74 11.61 -22.55
N LEU A 633 -26.51 11.75 -23.87
CA LEU A 633 -27.47 11.32 -24.90
C LEU A 633 -27.21 9.95 -25.54
N LEU A 634 -26.01 9.39 -25.41
CA LEU A 634 -25.69 8.09 -26.03
C LEU A 634 -25.79 6.94 -25.03
N ASP A 635 -26.36 5.82 -25.48
CA ASP A 635 -26.35 4.56 -24.72
C ASP A 635 -24.93 3.99 -24.64
N LYS A 636 -24.59 3.41 -23.49
CA LYS A 636 -23.29 2.79 -23.23
C LYS A 636 -22.96 1.65 -24.21
N LYS A 637 -23.97 0.92 -24.69
CA LYS A 637 -23.79 -0.25 -25.57
C LYS A 637 -23.31 0.12 -26.97
N PHE A 638 -23.51 1.36 -27.39
CA PHE A 638 -23.37 1.79 -28.79
C PHE A 638 -22.33 2.90 -28.97
N ASN A 639 -21.56 3.17 -27.93
CA ASN A 639 -20.60 4.26 -27.88
C ASN A 639 -19.26 3.85 -28.53
N ILE A 640 -19.28 3.59 -29.85
CA ILE A 640 -18.11 3.18 -30.66
C ILE A 640 -16.96 4.22 -30.55
N TYR A 641 -17.32 5.50 -30.37
CA TYR A 641 -16.38 6.62 -30.29
C TYR A 641 -15.92 6.98 -28.86
N SER A 642 -16.39 6.25 -27.83
CA SER A 642 -16.08 6.58 -26.42
C SER A 642 -14.59 6.54 -26.11
N ASP A 643 -13.89 5.59 -26.73
CA ASP A 643 -12.48 5.34 -26.46
C ASP A 643 -11.57 6.35 -27.18
N LEU A 644 -12.07 7.07 -28.19
CA LEU A 644 -11.32 8.06 -28.96
C LEU A 644 -11.33 9.46 -28.35
N ARG A 645 -12.14 9.72 -27.32
CA ARG A 645 -12.25 11.04 -26.65
C ARG A 645 -10.94 11.52 -26.01
N GLU A 646 -10.03 10.59 -25.71
CA GLU A 646 -8.72 10.91 -25.13
C GLU A 646 -7.64 11.15 -26.20
N TYR A 647 -7.99 11.01 -27.48
CA TYR A 647 -7.08 11.14 -28.61
C TYR A 647 -7.53 12.27 -29.54
N SER A 648 -6.58 12.85 -30.27
CA SER A 648 -6.93 13.61 -31.47
C SER A 648 -7.04 12.61 -32.62
N TYR A 649 -7.94 12.82 -33.57
CA TYR A 649 -8.00 11.98 -34.78
C TYR A 649 -8.35 12.77 -36.03
N ALA A 650 -8.00 12.22 -37.19
CA ALA A 650 -8.45 12.70 -38.49
C ALA A 650 -8.75 11.52 -39.43
N LYS A 651 -9.72 11.74 -40.32
CA LYS A 651 -10.08 10.85 -41.42
C LYS A 651 -9.93 11.60 -42.74
N TYR A 652 -9.23 10.96 -43.66
CA TYR A 652 -9.02 11.43 -45.01
C TYR A 652 -9.69 10.46 -45.98
N ILE A 653 -10.31 10.98 -47.03
CA ILE A 653 -10.87 10.21 -48.14
C ILE A 653 -10.31 10.81 -49.42
N ASN A 654 -9.78 9.96 -50.30
CA ASN A 654 -9.10 10.39 -51.53
C ASN A 654 -7.96 11.40 -51.26
N GLY A 655 -7.31 11.27 -50.11
CA GLY A 655 -6.20 12.13 -49.67
C GLY A 655 -6.59 13.49 -49.12
N LEU A 656 -7.88 13.83 -49.03
CA LEU A 656 -8.36 15.09 -48.44
C LEU A 656 -8.96 14.85 -47.06
N ILE A 657 -8.68 15.75 -46.12
CA ILE A 657 -9.28 15.68 -44.77
C ILE A 657 -10.79 15.92 -44.86
N VAL A 658 -11.56 15.00 -44.29
CA VAL A 658 -13.03 15.07 -44.30
C VAL A 658 -13.59 15.22 -42.89
N LEU A 659 -12.88 14.66 -41.90
CA LEU A 659 -13.27 14.72 -40.50
C LEU A 659 -12.03 14.84 -39.62
N ASN A 660 -12.08 15.69 -38.60
CA ASN A 660 -11.07 15.76 -37.55
C ASN A 660 -11.69 16.07 -36.19
N SER A 661 -10.97 15.75 -35.12
CA SER A 661 -11.35 16.05 -33.75
C SER A 661 -10.14 16.09 -32.84
N GLY A 662 -10.25 16.86 -31.75
CA GLY A 662 -9.18 17.08 -30.78
C GLY A 662 -8.32 18.30 -31.07
N ASP A 663 -7.19 18.36 -30.39
CA ASP A 663 -6.28 19.50 -30.28
C ASP A 663 -5.07 19.44 -31.25
N TYR A 664 -4.99 18.42 -32.11
CA TYR A 664 -3.89 18.30 -33.08
C TYR A 664 -4.26 18.94 -34.43
N PRO A 665 -3.44 19.89 -34.95
CA PRO A 665 -3.71 20.54 -36.22
C PRO A 665 -3.29 19.66 -37.42
N TYR A 666 -4.15 18.74 -37.80
CA TYR A 666 -3.93 17.87 -38.96
C TYR A 666 -3.79 18.65 -40.27
N LYS A 667 -2.89 18.20 -41.14
CA LYS A 667 -2.74 18.75 -42.50
C LYS A 667 -3.98 18.47 -43.34
N LYS A 668 -4.22 19.31 -44.35
CA LYS A 668 -5.34 19.13 -45.29
C LYS A 668 -5.24 17.87 -46.15
N THR A 669 -4.03 17.38 -46.38
CA THR A 669 -3.76 16.13 -47.12
C THR A 669 -3.03 15.10 -46.27
N ASP A 670 -3.13 13.83 -46.65
CA ASP A 670 -2.50 12.70 -45.94
C ASP A 670 -1.14 12.24 -46.51
N ASP A 671 -0.68 12.84 -47.61
CA ASP A 671 0.53 12.45 -48.35
C ASP A 671 1.78 12.31 -47.46
N GLU A 672 1.96 13.20 -46.50
CA GLU A 672 3.12 13.18 -45.59
C GLU A 672 3.01 12.11 -44.51
N TYR A 673 1.79 11.68 -44.19
CA TYR A 673 1.50 10.73 -43.13
C TYR A 673 1.56 9.29 -43.62
N ILE A 674 1.30 9.04 -44.91
CA ILE A 674 1.28 7.70 -45.49
C ILE A 674 2.69 7.25 -45.89
N ASP A 675 2.96 5.96 -45.75
CA ASP A 675 4.08 5.28 -46.39
C ASP A 675 3.55 4.40 -47.53
N LYS A 676 4.26 4.33 -48.67
CA LYS A 676 3.78 3.62 -49.87
C LYS A 676 3.67 2.11 -49.67
N ASN A 677 4.40 1.55 -48.70
CA ASN A 677 4.57 0.10 -48.54
C ASN A 677 3.93 -0.48 -47.27
N SER A 678 3.24 0.31 -46.43
CA SER A 678 2.66 -0.17 -45.18
C SER A 678 1.23 0.32 -44.96
N GLU A 679 0.33 -0.60 -44.60
CA GLU A 679 -1.05 -0.27 -44.19
C GLU A 679 -1.09 0.48 -42.86
N TYR A 680 -0.08 0.26 -42.01
CA TYR A 680 0.08 0.94 -40.72
C TYR A 680 1.41 1.68 -40.65
N ARG A 681 1.36 2.93 -40.18
CA ARG A 681 2.55 3.71 -39.85
C ARG A 681 2.44 4.28 -38.44
N ILE A 682 3.47 4.06 -37.63
CA ILE A 682 3.57 4.63 -36.28
C ILE A 682 4.78 5.55 -36.25
N PHE A 683 4.58 6.82 -35.88
CA PHE A 683 5.67 7.79 -35.77
C PHE A 683 5.38 8.82 -34.68
N ASN A 684 6.42 9.54 -34.26
CA ASN A 684 6.32 10.60 -33.28
C ASN A 684 6.52 11.95 -33.96
N ALA A 685 5.62 12.91 -33.73
CA ALA A 685 5.75 14.29 -34.21
C ALA A 685 5.08 15.24 -33.20
N GLU A 686 5.62 16.46 -33.03
CA GLU A 686 5.03 17.51 -32.19
C GLU A 686 4.57 17.05 -30.79
N ASN A 687 5.41 16.25 -30.11
CA ASN A 687 5.14 15.67 -28.79
C ASN A 687 3.93 14.69 -28.72
N LYS A 688 3.47 14.20 -29.87
CA LYS A 688 2.43 13.18 -30.00
C LYS A 688 2.97 11.94 -30.73
N LYS A 689 2.35 10.81 -30.44
CA LYS A 689 2.50 9.56 -31.16
C LYS A 689 1.30 9.40 -32.10
N HIS A 690 1.59 9.22 -33.37
CA HIS A 690 0.62 9.08 -34.44
C HIS A 690 0.55 7.63 -34.87
N ILE A 691 -0.65 7.10 -35.01
CA ILE A 691 -0.94 5.78 -35.57
C ILE A 691 -1.82 6.03 -36.79
N VAL A 692 -1.23 5.80 -37.96
CA VAL A 692 -1.89 5.93 -39.27
C VAL A 692 -2.31 4.54 -39.71
N TYR A 693 -3.53 4.42 -40.20
CA TYR A 693 -4.04 3.26 -40.89
C TYR A 693 -4.61 3.68 -42.25
N LYS A 694 -4.18 3.03 -43.32
CA LYS A 694 -4.68 3.27 -44.68
C LYS A 694 -5.40 2.03 -45.20
N ASN A 695 -6.65 2.20 -45.61
CA ASN A 695 -7.49 1.18 -46.21
C ASN A 695 -8.08 1.71 -47.52
N GLY A 696 -7.53 1.28 -48.66
CA GLY A 696 -7.91 1.81 -49.97
C GLY A 696 -7.69 3.32 -50.07
N ASN A 697 -8.77 4.07 -50.28
CA ASN A 697 -8.75 5.52 -50.42
C ASN A 697 -8.95 6.26 -49.08
N THR A 698 -9.15 5.53 -47.98
CA THR A 698 -9.43 6.09 -46.67
C THR A 698 -8.22 5.97 -45.76
N THR A 699 -7.79 7.09 -45.18
CA THR A 699 -6.70 7.14 -44.21
C THR A 699 -7.22 7.66 -42.89
N VAL A 700 -6.96 6.91 -41.82
CA VAL A 700 -7.29 7.29 -40.44
C VAL A 700 -6.00 7.55 -39.69
N ILE A 701 -5.93 8.68 -39.00
CA ILE A 701 -4.81 9.04 -38.13
C ILE A 701 -5.33 9.26 -36.73
N ILE A 702 -4.82 8.51 -35.76
CA ILE A 702 -5.10 8.70 -34.34
C ILE A 702 -3.82 9.16 -33.65
N SER A 703 -3.90 10.28 -32.94
CA SER A 703 -2.79 10.97 -32.29
C SER A 703 -3.00 10.99 -30.77
N ARG A 704 -1.98 10.60 -30.02
CA ARG A 704 -1.98 10.62 -28.55
C ARG A 704 -0.74 11.31 -27.99
N PRO A 705 -0.79 11.92 -26.79
CA PRO A 705 0.40 12.47 -26.17
C PRO A 705 1.47 11.39 -25.91
N LEU A 706 2.74 11.76 -26.05
CA LEU A 706 3.86 10.91 -25.66
C LEU A 706 3.95 10.80 -24.14
N ILE A 707 4.41 9.65 -23.66
CA ILE A 707 4.77 9.46 -22.25
C ILE A 707 6.02 10.31 -22.00
N ASN A 708 5.93 11.26 -21.09
CA ASN A 708 7.04 12.14 -20.76
C ASN A 708 7.87 11.58 -19.59
N VAL A 709 9.04 12.18 -19.34
CA VAL A 709 9.93 11.75 -18.23
C VAL A 709 9.25 11.90 -16.86
N GLY A 710 8.38 12.90 -16.71
CA GLY A 710 7.56 13.10 -15.51
C GLY A 710 6.65 11.90 -15.24
N ASP A 711 5.94 11.39 -16.23
CA ASP A 711 5.05 10.22 -16.13
C ASP A 711 5.82 8.98 -15.67
N ILE A 712 7.05 8.80 -16.17
CA ILE A 712 7.95 7.70 -15.78
C ILE A 712 8.40 7.85 -14.32
N LEU A 713 8.81 9.06 -13.91
CA LEU A 713 9.23 9.35 -12.53
C LEU A 713 8.08 9.17 -11.53
N ILE A 714 6.88 9.62 -11.90
CA ILE A 714 5.66 9.45 -11.12
C ILE A 714 5.33 7.96 -11.00
N SER A 715 5.39 7.23 -12.12
CA SER A 715 5.13 5.80 -12.13
C SER A 715 6.09 5.04 -11.22
N PHE A 716 7.38 5.39 -11.28
CA PHE A 716 8.42 4.86 -10.39
C PHE A 716 8.10 5.15 -8.92
N ALA A 717 7.71 6.38 -8.58
CA ALA A 717 7.39 6.78 -7.21
C ALA A 717 6.23 5.95 -6.63
N TYR A 718 5.12 5.81 -7.37
CA TYR A 718 3.99 4.99 -6.93
C TYR A 718 4.34 3.52 -6.82
N LEU A 719 5.05 2.95 -7.80
CA LEU A 719 5.49 1.56 -7.76
C LEU A 719 6.40 1.31 -6.56
N LEU A 720 7.37 2.20 -6.32
CA LEU A 720 8.27 2.11 -5.18
C LEU A 720 7.51 2.17 -3.85
N ALA A 721 6.62 3.14 -3.68
CA ALA A 721 5.81 3.28 -2.47
C ALA A 721 4.92 2.05 -2.22
N PHE A 722 4.24 1.57 -3.27
CA PHE A 722 3.39 0.38 -3.22
C PHE A 722 4.20 -0.86 -2.83
N ILE A 723 5.32 -1.11 -3.53
CA ILE A 723 6.17 -2.27 -3.28
C ILE A 723 6.78 -2.22 -1.87
N ILE A 724 7.25 -1.06 -1.39
CA ILE A 724 7.75 -0.90 -0.01
C ILE A 724 6.66 -1.23 1.00
N PHE A 725 5.44 -0.72 0.81
CA PHE A 725 4.32 -0.96 1.71
C PHE A 725 3.98 -2.45 1.80
N PHE A 726 3.79 -3.13 0.67
CA PHE A 726 3.44 -4.55 0.65
C PHE A 726 4.59 -5.45 1.11
N ASN A 727 5.84 -5.17 0.73
CA ASN A 727 7.00 -5.90 1.22
C ASN A 727 7.15 -5.75 2.75
N SER A 728 6.86 -4.57 3.30
CA SER A 728 6.90 -4.33 4.75
C SER A 728 5.81 -5.12 5.49
N ILE A 729 4.59 -5.17 4.93
CA ILE A 729 3.49 -6.00 5.47
C ILE A 729 3.87 -7.48 5.44
N ILE A 730 4.41 -7.97 4.32
CA ILE A 730 4.84 -9.36 4.18
C ILE A 730 5.96 -9.69 5.17
N ALA A 731 6.95 -8.81 5.32
CA ALA A 731 8.02 -8.97 6.30
C ALA A 731 7.49 -9.01 7.75
N LEU A 732 6.48 -8.19 8.08
CA LEU A 732 5.82 -8.19 9.39
C LEU A 732 5.06 -9.50 9.64
N LEU A 733 4.29 -9.96 8.66
CA LEU A 733 3.53 -11.22 8.73
C LEU A 733 4.44 -12.43 8.90
N ILE A 734 5.60 -12.43 8.23
CA ILE A 734 6.62 -13.48 8.34
C ILE A 734 7.29 -13.47 9.72
N ARG A 735 7.71 -12.30 10.24
CA ARG A 735 8.46 -12.22 11.51
C ARG A 735 7.61 -12.51 12.74
N ARG A 736 6.29 -12.32 12.68
CA ARG A 736 5.36 -12.38 13.83
C ARG A 736 5.97 -11.76 15.11
N PRO A 737 6.48 -10.52 15.06
CA PRO A 737 7.08 -9.92 16.24
C PRO A 737 6.04 -9.85 17.36
N SER A 738 6.46 -10.12 18.59
CA SER A 738 5.59 -9.89 19.74
C SER A 738 5.20 -8.41 19.77
N ILE A 739 3.98 -8.07 20.18
CA ILE A 739 3.55 -6.66 20.30
C ILE A 739 4.55 -5.84 21.15
N LYS A 740 5.16 -6.48 22.17
CA LYS A 740 6.26 -5.88 22.97
C LYS A 740 7.53 -5.61 22.15
N SER A 741 7.86 -6.44 21.16
CA SER A 741 8.98 -6.24 20.25
C SER A 741 8.78 -5.07 19.29
N ILE A 742 7.54 -4.73 18.91
CA ILE A 742 7.24 -3.57 18.05
C ILE A 742 7.46 -2.27 18.81
N LEU A 743 7.27 -2.26 20.14
CA LEU A 743 7.52 -1.09 21.00
C LEU A 743 9.01 -0.92 21.35
N ASN A 744 9.82 -1.97 21.23
CA ASN A 744 11.27 -1.96 21.48
C ASN A 744 12.08 -1.59 20.23
N LEU A 745 11.65 -0.55 19.50
CA LEU A 745 12.46 0.02 18.43
C LEU A 745 13.74 0.62 19.01
N ASN A 746 14.88 0.40 18.35
CA ASN A 746 16.10 1.10 18.72
C ASN A 746 15.96 2.61 18.44
N PHE A 747 16.80 3.44 19.06
CA PHE A 747 16.69 4.91 18.92
C PHE A 747 16.71 5.37 17.46
N ARG A 748 17.54 4.73 16.61
CA ARG A 748 17.60 4.97 15.17
C ARG A 748 16.26 4.68 14.47
N GLN A 749 15.65 3.53 14.74
CA GLN A 749 14.36 3.13 14.17
C GLN A 749 13.22 4.02 14.68
N LYS A 750 13.25 4.43 15.95
CA LYS A 750 12.28 5.40 16.49
C LYS A 750 12.34 6.71 15.72
N LEU A 751 13.54 7.25 15.50
CA LEU A 751 13.74 8.45 14.69
C LEU A 751 13.21 8.27 13.26
N GLN A 752 13.53 7.15 12.60
CA GLN A 752 13.08 6.88 11.23
C GLN A 752 11.55 6.78 11.13
N VAL A 753 10.91 6.06 12.05
CA VAL A 753 9.45 5.92 12.08
C VAL A 753 8.77 7.25 12.38
N SER A 754 9.29 8.04 13.33
CA SER A 754 8.75 9.36 13.66
C SER A 754 8.81 10.31 12.46
N TYR A 755 9.96 10.38 11.76
CA TYR A 755 10.07 11.21 10.56
C TYR A 755 9.12 10.75 9.45
N MET A 756 9.02 9.44 9.22
CA MET A 756 8.12 8.90 8.20
C MET A 756 6.64 9.16 8.54
N ALA A 757 6.26 9.06 9.81
CA ALA A 757 4.90 9.35 10.27
C ALA A 757 4.55 10.84 10.12
N ILE A 758 5.46 11.75 10.51
CA ILE A 758 5.29 13.20 10.34
C ILE A 758 5.16 13.55 8.85
N LEU A 759 6.03 13.03 7.99
CA LEU A 759 6.00 13.29 6.55
C LEU A 759 4.70 12.77 5.92
N LEU A 760 4.27 11.56 6.29
CA LEU A 760 3.02 10.97 5.80
C LEU A 760 1.80 11.79 6.23
N PHE A 761 1.76 12.22 7.50
CA PHE A 761 0.69 13.07 8.01
C PHE A 761 0.64 14.42 7.29
N SER A 762 1.80 15.08 7.14
CA SER A 762 1.92 16.33 6.39
C SER A 762 1.48 16.19 4.94
N PHE A 763 1.76 15.06 4.29
CA PHE A 763 1.28 14.79 2.92
C PHE A 763 -0.24 14.71 2.83
N ILE A 764 -0.89 13.95 3.73
CA ILE A 764 -2.35 13.83 3.73
C ILE A 764 -2.98 15.19 3.98
N LEU A 765 -2.41 15.98 4.89
CA LEU A 765 -2.86 17.33 5.20
C LEU A 765 -2.68 18.30 4.01
N ILE A 766 -1.48 18.37 3.42
CA ILE A 766 -1.19 19.24 2.26
C ILE A 766 -2.06 18.85 1.07
N GLY A 767 -2.17 17.55 0.78
CA GLY A 767 -3.01 17.03 -0.30
C GLY A 767 -4.48 17.40 -0.10
N PHE A 768 -5.01 17.26 1.12
CA PHE A 768 -6.37 17.65 1.44
C PHE A 768 -6.61 19.16 1.35
N VAL A 769 -5.72 19.98 1.92
CA VAL A 769 -5.81 21.44 1.88
C VAL A 769 -5.71 21.94 0.44
N ALA A 770 -4.72 21.47 -0.33
CA ALA A 770 -4.55 21.86 -1.72
C ALA A 770 -5.74 21.45 -2.58
N ALA A 771 -6.22 20.20 -2.46
CA ALA A 771 -7.43 19.76 -3.16
C ALA A 771 -8.66 20.61 -2.79
N SER A 772 -8.85 20.92 -1.51
CA SER A 772 -9.97 21.75 -1.05
C SER A 772 -9.89 23.18 -1.56
N LEU A 773 -8.70 23.80 -1.56
CA LEU A 773 -8.48 25.15 -2.09
C LEU A 773 -8.72 25.18 -3.60
N THR A 774 -8.15 24.23 -4.34
CA THR A 774 -8.33 24.07 -5.78
C THR A 774 -9.80 23.92 -6.16
N VAL A 775 -10.54 23.03 -5.50
CA VAL A 775 -11.97 22.83 -5.81
C VAL A 775 -12.77 24.12 -5.55
N ARG A 776 -12.44 24.86 -4.48
CA ARG A 776 -13.12 26.12 -4.15
C ARG A 776 -12.83 27.21 -5.18
N GLU A 777 -11.55 27.44 -5.49
CA GLU A 777 -11.10 28.44 -6.46
C GLU A 777 -11.64 28.14 -7.86
N TYR A 778 -11.58 26.88 -8.27
CA TYR A 778 -12.07 26.45 -9.57
C TYR A 778 -13.60 26.62 -9.69
N ARG A 779 -14.39 26.28 -8.66
CA ARG A 779 -15.82 26.59 -8.65
C ARG A 779 -16.10 28.09 -8.78
N SER A 780 -15.36 28.93 -8.07
CA SER A 780 -15.52 30.40 -8.14
C SER A 780 -15.28 30.93 -9.55
N LYS A 781 -14.18 30.50 -10.19
CA LYS A 781 -13.83 30.92 -11.55
C LYS A 781 -14.87 30.50 -12.58
N HIS A 782 -15.49 29.33 -12.40
CA HIS A 782 -16.56 28.86 -13.29
C HIS A 782 -17.87 29.61 -13.09
N TYR A 783 -18.18 30.07 -11.87
CA TYR A 783 -19.30 31.00 -11.65
C TYR A 783 -19.09 32.36 -12.34
N GLU A 784 -17.87 32.87 -12.37
CA GLU A 784 -17.55 34.10 -13.10
C GLU A 784 -17.66 33.90 -14.62
N ASN A 785 -17.12 32.80 -15.15
CA ASN A 785 -17.17 32.48 -16.58
C ASN A 785 -18.62 32.32 -17.09
N ILE A 786 -19.49 31.61 -16.35
CA ILE A 786 -20.89 31.47 -16.76
C ILE A 786 -21.64 32.81 -16.72
N LYS A 787 -21.31 33.68 -15.76
CA LYS A 787 -21.87 35.03 -15.67
C LYS A 787 -21.45 35.91 -16.85
N GLU A 788 -20.17 35.88 -17.25
CA GLU A 788 -19.69 36.59 -18.44
C GLU A 788 -20.39 36.12 -19.73
N LYS A 789 -20.57 34.80 -19.87
CA LYS A 789 -21.31 34.21 -20.99
C LYS A 789 -22.78 34.60 -20.98
N LEU A 790 -23.41 34.58 -19.80
CA LEU A 790 -24.80 34.98 -19.62
C LEU A 790 -25.03 36.43 -20.08
N ASN A 791 -24.16 37.35 -19.66
CA ASN A 791 -24.25 38.74 -20.09
C ASN A 791 -23.99 38.92 -21.59
N SER A 792 -23.00 38.21 -22.15
CA SER A 792 -22.73 38.25 -23.60
C SER A 792 -23.89 37.74 -24.44
N ILE A 793 -24.50 36.63 -24.01
CA ILE A 793 -25.68 36.06 -24.66
C ILE A 793 -26.88 37.00 -24.52
N ASN A 794 -27.07 37.61 -23.35
CA ASN A 794 -28.14 38.57 -23.13
C ASN A 794 -28.03 39.76 -24.10
N VAL A 795 -26.84 40.34 -24.27
CA VAL A 795 -26.60 41.44 -25.22
C VAL A 795 -26.87 41.02 -26.67
N GLU A 796 -26.41 39.83 -27.07
CA GLU A 796 -26.63 39.35 -28.45
C GLU A 796 -28.11 39.02 -28.73
N LEU A 797 -28.82 38.46 -27.75
CA LEU A 797 -30.26 38.24 -27.82
C LEU A 797 -31.05 39.55 -27.86
N GLU A 798 -30.68 40.54 -27.05
CA GLU A 798 -31.28 41.89 -27.09
C GLU A 798 -31.15 42.50 -28.49
N ASN A 799 -29.96 42.44 -29.09
CA ASN A 799 -29.71 42.97 -30.44
C ASN A 799 -30.58 42.27 -31.50
N LYS A 800 -30.63 40.93 -31.49
CA LYS A 800 -31.38 40.16 -32.50
C LYS A 800 -32.89 40.16 -32.27
N LEU A 801 -33.36 40.42 -31.06
CA LEU A 801 -34.77 40.42 -30.67
C LEU A 801 -35.32 41.83 -30.37
N THR A 802 -34.66 42.88 -30.86
CA THR A 802 -34.97 44.29 -30.58
C THR A 802 -36.46 44.67 -30.79
N ASP A 803 -37.11 44.10 -31.83
CA ASP A 803 -38.49 44.42 -32.22
C ASP A 803 -39.56 43.47 -31.66
N VAL A 804 -39.19 42.59 -30.72
CA VAL A 804 -40.05 41.51 -30.24
C VAL A 804 -40.76 41.89 -28.94
N LYS A 805 -42.06 42.19 -29.02
CA LYS A 805 -42.88 42.52 -27.85
C LYS A 805 -43.40 41.31 -27.07
N GLN A 806 -43.43 40.13 -27.70
CA GLN A 806 -43.84 38.89 -27.06
C GLN A 806 -43.14 37.70 -27.73
N LEU A 807 -42.54 36.83 -26.90
CA LEU A 807 -41.92 35.58 -27.34
C LEU A 807 -42.98 34.47 -27.28
N SER A 808 -43.18 33.76 -28.39
CA SER A 808 -44.06 32.59 -28.45
C SER A 808 -43.35 31.47 -29.22
N SER A 809 -43.74 30.22 -28.95
CA SER A 809 -43.19 29.03 -29.62
C SER A 809 -43.54 28.97 -31.12
N ASP A 810 -44.68 29.55 -31.51
CA ASP A 810 -45.28 29.44 -32.86
C ASP A 810 -44.90 30.57 -33.81
N ARG A 811 -43.70 31.12 -33.71
CA ARG A 811 -43.31 32.25 -34.56
C ARG A 811 -43.04 31.81 -36.01
N GLN A 812 -44.09 31.76 -36.82
CA GLN A 812 -44.05 31.97 -38.27
C GLN A 812 -44.09 33.49 -38.53
N ASN A 813 -42.93 34.11 -38.75
CA ASN A 813 -42.81 35.39 -39.45
C ASN A 813 -41.77 35.20 -40.56
N ASP A 814 -41.91 35.97 -41.66
CA ASP A 814 -41.22 35.92 -42.98
C ASP A 814 -39.68 35.82 -43.03
N THR A 815 -38.99 35.61 -41.92
CA THR A 815 -37.55 35.30 -41.86
C THR A 815 -37.38 33.86 -41.35
N ASN A 816 -36.95 32.97 -42.23
CA ASN A 816 -36.89 31.50 -42.10
C ASN A 816 -36.14 30.88 -40.89
N ASP A 817 -35.65 31.64 -39.90
CA ASP A 817 -34.85 31.07 -38.81
C ASP A 817 -35.67 30.96 -37.51
N SER A 818 -35.85 29.74 -37.03
CA SER A 818 -36.54 29.44 -35.79
C SER A 818 -35.76 29.94 -34.56
N LEU A 819 -36.44 30.33 -33.48
CA LEU A 819 -35.76 30.76 -32.24
C LEU A 819 -34.83 29.67 -31.69
N ASN A 820 -35.16 28.39 -31.89
CA ASN A 820 -34.29 27.27 -31.53
C ASN A 820 -32.98 27.28 -32.34
N GLU A 821 -33.02 27.52 -33.65
CA GLU A 821 -31.82 27.62 -34.49
C GLU A 821 -30.91 28.77 -34.05
N LEU A 822 -31.49 29.93 -33.73
CA LEU A 822 -30.72 31.04 -33.17
C LEU A 822 -30.02 30.63 -31.86
N LEU A 823 -30.74 29.97 -30.94
CA LEU A 823 -30.14 29.51 -29.68
C LEU A 823 -29.07 28.43 -29.91
N ILE A 824 -29.22 27.55 -30.90
CA ILE A 824 -28.21 26.58 -31.30
C ILE A 824 -26.93 27.28 -31.79
N ASP A 825 -27.07 28.30 -32.64
CA ASP A 825 -25.93 29.07 -33.15
C ASP A 825 -25.19 29.81 -32.03
N LEU A 826 -25.94 30.50 -31.16
CA LEU A 826 -25.36 31.15 -29.99
C LEU A 826 -24.71 30.15 -29.04
N SER A 827 -25.32 28.97 -28.84
CA SER A 827 -24.75 27.90 -28.04
C SER A 827 -23.43 27.38 -28.62
N ASN A 828 -23.31 27.30 -29.95
CA ASN A 828 -22.09 26.90 -30.63
C ASN A 828 -20.99 27.96 -30.52
N ILE A 829 -21.35 29.25 -30.61
CA ILE A 829 -20.41 30.37 -30.46
C ILE A 829 -19.91 30.51 -29.02
N PHE A 830 -20.83 30.56 -28.05
CA PHE A 830 -20.50 30.78 -26.64
C PHE A 830 -20.15 29.50 -25.87
N ASN A 831 -20.30 28.33 -26.51
CA ASN A 831 -19.99 27.02 -25.94
C ASN A 831 -20.69 26.83 -24.58
N THR A 832 -22.00 27.10 -24.55
CA THR A 832 -22.89 26.93 -23.39
C THR A 832 -24.29 26.64 -23.89
N ASP A 833 -25.07 25.89 -23.13
CA ASP A 833 -26.45 25.59 -23.49
C ASP A 833 -27.36 26.74 -23.03
N ILE A 834 -28.47 26.95 -23.73
CA ILE A 834 -29.37 28.09 -23.53
C ILE A 834 -30.80 27.62 -23.60
N ASN A 835 -31.60 27.98 -22.60
CA ASN A 835 -33.04 27.79 -22.55
C ASN A 835 -33.73 29.13 -22.34
N ILE A 836 -34.89 29.32 -22.94
CA ILE A 836 -35.76 30.47 -22.70
C ILE A 836 -37.10 29.94 -22.19
N TYR A 837 -37.52 30.42 -21.03
CA TYR A 837 -38.80 30.09 -20.40
C TYR A 837 -39.75 31.29 -20.43
N ASP A 838 -41.05 31.04 -20.51
CA ASP A 838 -42.07 32.08 -20.38
C ASP A 838 -42.18 32.60 -18.93
N LEU A 839 -43.01 33.62 -18.72
CA LEU A 839 -43.23 34.20 -17.39
C LEU A 839 -43.89 33.23 -16.40
N LYS A 840 -44.49 32.15 -16.88
CA LYS A 840 -45.08 31.09 -16.06
C LYS A 840 -44.07 29.98 -15.74
N GLY A 841 -42.90 29.95 -16.40
CA GLY A 841 -41.85 28.95 -16.22
C GLY A 841 -41.89 27.78 -17.20
N PHE A 842 -42.63 27.86 -18.31
CA PHE A 842 -42.66 26.84 -19.37
C PHE A 842 -41.66 27.16 -20.49
N LEU A 843 -41.01 26.12 -21.03
CA LEU A 843 -39.98 26.26 -22.06
C LEU A 843 -40.58 26.80 -23.37
N ILE A 844 -40.03 27.91 -23.87
CA ILE A 844 -40.36 28.50 -25.17
C ILE A 844 -39.41 27.95 -26.24
N ALA A 845 -38.10 28.00 -25.96
CA ALA A 845 -37.05 27.62 -26.90
C ALA A 845 -35.81 27.09 -26.16
N THR A 846 -35.05 26.23 -26.83
CA THR A 846 -33.83 25.64 -26.28
C THR A 846 -32.79 25.42 -27.37
N SER A 847 -31.52 25.58 -27.02
CA SER A 847 -30.41 25.17 -27.86
C SER A 847 -30.20 23.64 -27.91
N ARG A 848 -30.93 22.88 -27.08
CA ARG A 848 -30.80 21.41 -26.88
C ARG A 848 -32.16 20.71 -26.80
N PRO A 849 -32.98 20.73 -27.87
CA PRO A 849 -34.30 20.09 -27.89
C PRO A 849 -34.27 18.60 -27.54
N GLU A 850 -33.19 17.90 -27.85
CA GLU A 850 -33.01 16.46 -27.67
C GLU A 850 -33.06 16.03 -26.21
N ILE A 851 -32.69 16.89 -25.27
CA ILE A 851 -32.76 16.61 -23.82
C ILE A 851 -34.23 16.50 -23.38
N PHE A 852 -35.09 17.36 -23.91
CA PHE A 852 -36.49 17.45 -23.53
C PHE A 852 -37.35 16.43 -24.31
N TYR A 853 -37.15 16.27 -25.61
CA TYR A 853 -37.87 15.26 -26.41
C TYR A 853 -37.56 13.82 -25.99
N ARG A 854 -36.38 13.56 -25.43
CA ARG A 854 -36.02 12.25 -24.87
C ARG A 854 -36.49 12.07 -23.42
N ASN A 855 -37.29 12.99 -22.89
CA ASN A 855 -37.84 12.93 -21.53
C ASN A 855 -36.76 12.77 -20.46
N LEU A 856 -35.62 13.46 -20.59
CA LEU A 856 -34.56 13.43 -19.57
C LEU A 856 -34.79 14.43 -18.44
N THR A 857 -35.54 15.49 -18.75
CA THR A 857 -35.91 16.56 -17.83
C THR A 857 -37.27 17.15 -18.27
N SER A 858 -37.91 17.94 -17.41
CA SER A 858 -39.17 18.63 -17.70
C SER A 858 -38.97 19.83 -18.63
N HIS A 859 -39.98 20.16 -19.43
CA HIS A 859 -40.12 21.45 -20.13
C HIS A 859 -40.47 22.61 -19.18
N ARG A 860 -40.33 22.43 -17.87
CA ARG A 860 -40.64 23.42 -16.84
C ARG A 860 -39.37 23.79 -16.08
N MET A 861 -39.26 25.06 -15.74
CA MET A 861 -38.21 25.61 -14.91
C MET A 861 -38.29 25.08 -13.46
N ASP A 862 -37.16 24.96 -12.75
CA ASP A 862 -37.21 24.66 -11.32
C ASP A 862 -37.92 25.81 -10.57
N ILE A 863 -38.84 25.45 -9.69
CA ILE A 863 -39.70 26.41 -9.00
C ILE A 863 -38.94 27.36 -8.07
N THR A 864 -37.84 26.89 -7.48
CA THR A 864 -36.98 27.73 -6.62
C THR A 864 -36.37 28.83 -7.47
N ALA A 865 -35.93 28.49 -8.67
CA ALA A 865 -35.43 29.48 -9.60
C ALA A 865 -36.54 30.44 -10.02
N LEU A 866 -37.72 29.93 -10.41
CA LEU A 866 -38.87 30.75 -10.83
C LEU A 866 -39.20 31.80 -9.76
N ILE A 867 -39.39 31.40 -8.51
CA ILE A 867 -39.68 32.31 -7.39
C ILE A 867 -38.58 33.39 -7.23
N ASN A 868 -37.31 33.00 -7.31
CA ASN A 868 -36.21 33.95 -7.09
C ASN A 868 -36.04 34.95 -8.24
N VAL A 869 -36.46 34.62 -9.46
CA VAL A 869 -36.39 35.53 -10.62
C VAL A 869 -37.70 36.26 -10.91
N SER A 870 -38.85 35.69 -10.51
CA SER A 870 -40.19 36.28 -10.69
C SER A 870 -40.48 37.44 -9.76
N ASP A 871 -39.87 37.45 -8.57
CA ASP A 871 -40.00 38.57 -7.63
C ASP A 871 -39.21 39.82 -8.10
N PHE A 872 -38.44 39.70 -9.19
CA PHE A 872 -37.61 40.75 -9.81
C PHE A 872 -36.64 41.46 -8.84
N THR A 873 -36.39 40.90 -7.66
CA THR A 873 -35.46 41.43 -6.65
C THR A 873 -34.01 41.06 -6.91
N ARG A 874 -33.77 40.03 -7.73
CA ARG A 874 -32.43 39.55 -8.11
C ARG A 874 -32.23 39.67 -9.61
N ALA A 875 -31.08 40.22 -10.01
CA ALA A 875 -30.68 40.31 -11.42
C ALA A 875 -30.36 38.93 -12.03
N GLU A 876 -29.86 38.01 -11.20
CA GLU A 876 -29.48 36.65 -11.60
C GLU A 876 -29.60 35.71 -10.40
N TYR A 877 -29.88 34.42 -10.67
CA TYR A 877 -29.96 33.38 -9.66
C TYR A 877 -29.20 32.14 -10.09
N PHE A 878 -28.26 31.72 -9.24
CA PHE A 878 -27.43 30.53 -9.44
C PHE A 878 -27.95 29.39 -8.57
N GLN A 879 -28.06 28.21 -9.15
CA GLN A 879 -28.35 26.99 -8.42
C GLN A 879 -27.65 25.78 -9.02
N THR A 880 -27.72 24.65 -8.31
CA THR A 880 -27.27 23.36 -8.82
C THR A 880 -28.48 22.50 -9.12
N GLU A 881 -28.56 21.99 -10.34
CA GLU A 881 -29.59 21.07 -10.80
C GLU A 881 -28.97 19.71 -11.18
N SER A 882 -29.81 18.74 -11.55
CA SER A 882 -29.34 17.41 -11.92
C SER A 882 -30.15 16.77 -13.03
N ILE A 883 -29.47 16.05 -13.92
CA ILE A 883 -30.07 15.08 -14.84
C ILE A 883 -29.43 13.72 -14.54
N GLY A 884 -30.24 12.75 -14.13
CA GLY A 884 -29.74 11.46 -13.65
C GLY A 884 -28.76 11.63 -12.48
N ASN A 885 -27.53 11.15 -12.63
CA ASN A 885 -26.47 11.32 -11.63
C ASN A 885 -25.55 12.54 -11.89
N MET A 886 -25.72 13.25 -13.01
CA MET A 886 -24.94 14.45 -13.31
C MET A 886 -25.53 15.64 -12.55
N LYS A 887 -24.68 16.35 -11.80
CA LYS A 887 -25.03 17.65 -11.21
C LYS A 887 -24.35 18.76 -12.01
N TYR A 888 -25.07 19.83 -12.30
CA TYR A 888 -24.56 20.96 -13.09
C TYR A 888 -25.03 22.28 -12.47
N ILE A 889 -24.28 23.35 -12.73
CA ILE A 889 -24.66 24.71 -12.35
C ILE A 889 -25.65 25.22 -13.40
N SER A 890 -26.72 25.86 -12.94
CA SER A 890 -27.76 26.45 -13.77
C SER A 890 -27.98 27.89 -13.31
N VAL A 891 -28.01 28.82 -14.25
CA VAL A 891 -28.16 30.26 -13.97
C VAL A 891 -29.38 30.78 -14.68
N TYR A 892 -30.15 31.60 -13.97
CA TYR A 892 -31.39 32.19 -14.47
C TYR A 892 -31.34 33.70 -14.36
N MET A 893 -31.88 34.39 -15.36
CA MET A 893 -32.07 35.84 -15.32
C MET A 893 -33.38 36.23 -16.04
N PRO A 894 -34.06 37.31 -15.60
CA PRO A 894 -35.12 37.93 -16.39
C PRO A 894 -34.53 38.56 -17.67
N PHE A 895 -35.15 38.26 -18.81
CA PHE A 895 -34.85 38.84 -20.12
C PHE A 895 -35.82 39.98 -20.42
N TYR A 896 -35.29 41.15 -20.77
CA TYR A 896 -36.07 42.37 -20.95
C TYR A 896 -36.26 42.73 -22.42
N SER A 897 -37.40 43.33 -22.74
CA SER A 897 -37.64 44.04 -23.99
C SER A 897 -36.84 45.34 -24.02
N SER A 898 -36.69 45.93 -25.22
CA SER A 898 -36.27 47.33 -25.43
C SER A 898 -37.01 48.36 -24.55
N ASP A 899 -38.27 48.08 -24.18
CA ASP A 899 -39.09 48.90 -23.26
C ASP A 899 -38.90 48.56 -21.76
N TYR A 900 -37.87 47.79 -21.38
CA TYR A 900 -37.59 47.31 -20.01
C TYR A 900 -38.70 46.48 -19.35
N LYS A 901 -39.56 45.84 -20.16
CA LYS A 901 -40.54 44.86 -19.68
C LYS A 901 -39.95 43.46 -19.73
N VAL A 902 -40.18 42.65 -18.71
CA VAL A 902 -39.73 41.24 -18.70
C VAL A 902 -40.53 40.45 -19.74
N LEU A 903 -39.84 39.88 -20.71
CA LEU A 903 -40.41 39.06 -21.77
C LEU A 903 -40.38 37.56 -21.42
N ALA A 904 -39.29 37.11 -20.81
CA ALA A 904 -38.99 35.71 -20.58
C ALA A 904 -37.94 35.55 -19.46
N PHE A 905 -37.67 34.32 -19.06
CA PHE A 905 -36.52 33.97 -18.23
C PHE A 905 -35.48 33.24 -19.08
N LEU A 906 -34.28 33.82 -19.15
CA LEU A 906 -33.12 33.20 -19.78
C LEU A 906 -32.45 32.26 -18.79
N ASN A 907 -32.11 31.06 -19.25
CA ASN A 907 -31.43 30.04 -18.46
C ASN A 907 -30.22 29.48 -19.20
N LEU A 908 -29.08 29.45 -18.50
CA LEU A 908 -27.85 28.82 -18.99
C LEU A 908 -27.51 27.62 -18.09
N PRO A 909 -27.88 26.40 -18.51
CA PRO A 909 -27.42 25.19 -17.85
C PRO A 909 -26.02 24.80 -18.33
N TYR A 910 -25.09 24.58 -17.40
CA TYR A 910 -23.68 24.36 -17.71
C TYR A 910 -23.33 22.88 -17.96
N PHE A 911 -24.12 22.18 -18.80
CA PHE A 911 -23.96 20.73 -19.03
C PHE A 911 -22.63 20.39 -19.70
N ARG A 912 -22.30 21.09 -20.80
CA ARG A 912 -21.13 20.81 -21.65
C ARG A 912 -19.79 20.92 -20.91
N MET A 913 -19.71 21.85 -19.96
CA MET A 913 -18.47 22.14 -19.25
C MET A 913 -18.30 21.31 -17.98
N GLN A 914 -19.33 20.62 -17.49
CA GLN A 914 -19.25 19.87 -16.23
C GLN A 914 -18.27 18.69 -16.26
N SER A 915 -18.21 17.95 -17.37
CA SER A 915 -17.27 16.82 -17.52
C SER A 915 -15.82 17.32 -17.69
N VAL A 916 -15.64 18.43 -18.41
CA VAL A 916 -14.35 19.14 -18.53
C VAL A 916 -13.90 19.64 -17.17
N LEU A 917 -14.80 20.26 -16.40
CA LEU A 917 -14.59 20.75 -15.03
C LEU A 917 -14.07 19.63 -14.12
N ALA A 918 -14.77 18.50 -14.11
CA ALA A 918 -14.39 17.34 -13.31
C ALA A 918 -13.03 16.77 -13.72
N ARG A 919 -12.73 16.71 -15.02
CA ARG A 919 -11.46 16.22 -15.56
C ARG A 919 -10.28 17.14 -15.22
N GLU A 920 -10.44 18.46 -15.33
CA GLU A 920 -9.39 19.42 -14.98
C GLU A 920 -9.09 19.42 -13.48
N ILE A 921 -10.12 19.42 -12.62
CA ILE A 921 -9.95 19.26 -11.17
C ILE A 921 -9.21 17.96 -10.87
N SER A 922 -9.64 16.85 -11.49
CA SER A 922 -9.03 15.53 -11.34
C SER A 922 -7.55 15.54 -11.73
N ASN A 923 -7.21 16.10 -12.89
CA ASN A 923 -5.82 16.22 -13.37
C ASN A 923 -4.95 17.05 -12.42
N LEU A 924 -5.48 18.17 -11.89
CA LEU A 924 -4.75 19.03 -10.96
C LEU A 924 -4.54 18.34 -9.60
N ILE A 925 -5.56 17.66 -9.06
CA ILE A 925 -5.43 16.86 -7.84
C ILE A 925 -4.38 15.76 -8.03
N VAL A 926 -4.41 15.06 -9.18
CA VAL A 926 -3.40 14.05 -9.52
C VAL A 926 -2.01 14.68 -9.59
N ALA A 927 -1.83 15.82 -10.25
CA ALA A 927 -0.55 16.50 -10.31
C ALA A 927 0.00 16.86 -8.92
N ILE A 928 -0.85 17.38 -8.03
CA ILE A 928 -0.49 17.71 -6.65
C ILE A 928 -0.13 16.45 -5.86
N MET A 929 -0.93 15.38 -5.96
CA MET A 929 -0.64 14.10 -5.32
C MET A 929 0.70 13.53 -5.80
N ASN A 930 0.96 13.58 -7.11
CA ASN A 930 2.17 13.08 -7.74
C ASN A 930 3.41 13.84 -7.26
N PHE A 931 3.35 15.18 -7.24
CA PHE A 931 4.44 16.02 -6.75
C PHE A 931 4.72 15.77 -5.26
N THR A 932 3.68 15.72 -4.44
CA THR A 932 3.83 15.55 -2.99
C THR A 932 4.31 14.14 -2.64
N LEU A 933 3.92 13.10 -3.39
CA LEU A 933 4.44 11.74 -3.24
C LEU A 933 5.95 11.67 -3.54
N LEU A 934 6.39 12.31 -4.63
CA LEU A 934 7.82 12.36 -4.98
C LEU A 934 8.63 13.04 -3.87
N LEU A 935 8.13 14.17 -3.35
CA LEU A 935 8.75 14.89 -2.24
C LEU A 935 8.85 14.03 -0.97
N ILE A 936 7.83 13.22 -0.65
CA ILE A 936 7.91 12.28 0.49
C ILE A 936 9.03 11.26 0.27
N LEU A 937 9.14 10.65 -0.91
CA LEU A 937 10.15 9.62 -1.12
C LEU A 937 11.56 10.18 -0.98
N ILE A 938 11.79 11.40 -1.49
CA ILE A 938 13.05 12.13 -1.32
C ILE A 938 13.32 12.43 0.16
N THR A 939 12.33 12.99 0.86
CA THR A 939 12.47 13.35 2.29
C THR A 939 12.60 12.13 3.20
N MET A 940 11.95 11.01 2.88
CA MET A 940 12.10 9.73 3.57
C MET A 940 13.51 9.16 3.37
N GLY A 941 14.05 9.22 2.14
CA GLY A 941 15.44 8.85 1.86
C GLY A 941 16.44 9.69 2.65
N LEU A 942 16.25 11.01 2.65
CA LEU A 942 17.03 11.96 3.45
C LEU A 942 16.91 11.67 4.96
N ALA A 943 15.71 11.38 5.46
CA ALA A 943 15.48 11.07 6.87
C ALA A 943 16.24 9.80 7.32
N VAL A 944 16.26 8.75 6.49
CA VAL A 944 17.03 7.53 6.78
C VAL A 944 18.54 7.82 6.81
N PHE A 945 19.03 8.65 5.88
CA PHE A 945 20.43 9.08 5.82
C PHE A 945 20.82 9.92 7.04
N ILE A 946 20.05 10.96 7.35
CA ILE A 946 20.27 11.87 8.48
C ILE A 946 20.21 11.10 9.81
N SER A 947 19.21 10.22 9.99
CA SER A 947 19.08 9.39 11.19
C SER A 947 20.31 8.51 11.41
N GLY A 948 20.88 7.92 10.36
CA GLY A 948 22.12 7.15 10.45
C GLY A 948 23.30 8.00 10.91
N ARG A 949 23.46 9.19 10.34
CA ARG A 949 24.54 10.13 10.69
C ARG A 949 24.42 10.64 12.13
N LEU A 950 23.20 10.88 12.61
CA LEU A 950 22.94 11.36 13.97
C LEU A 950 23.14 10.27 15.03
N THR A 951 22.76 9.02 14.74
CA THR A 951 22.78 7.94 15.74
C THR A 951 24.13 7.24 15.88
N SER A 952 25.00 7.29 14.87
CA SER A 952 26.32 6.63 14.93
C SER A 952 27.22 7.17 16.06
N PRO A 953 27.39 8.50 16.26
CA PRO A 953 28.24 9.01 17.32
C PRO A 953 27.70 8.71 18.72
N LEU A 954 26.37 8.66 18.88
CA LEU A 954 25.73 8.27 20.15
C LEU A 954 26.01 6.81 20.50
N SER A 955 26.04 5.92 19.51
CA SER A 955 26.42 4.51 19.73
C SER A 955 27.86 4.40 20.21
N MET A 956 28.78 5.15 19.59
CA MET A 956 30.19 5.21 19.98
C MET A 956 30.36 5.73 21.41
N LEU A 957 29.63 6.79 21.81
CA LEU A 957 29.62 7.29 23.18
C LEU A 957 29.08 6.25 24.17
N SER A 958 27.97 5.57 23.82
CA SER A 958 27.40 4.51 24.65
C SER A 958 28.36 3.35 24.86
N GLU A 959 29.10 2.94 23.82
CA GLU A 959 30.12 1.90 23.91
C GLU A 959 31.32 2.35 24.75
N GLY A 960 31.77 3.60 24.58
CA GLY A 960 32.82 4.19 25.39
C GLY A 960 32.48 4.20 26.88
N LEU A 961 31.28 4.67 27.24
CA LEU A 961 30.78 4.66 28.62
C LEU A 961 30.71 3.23 29.20
N ALA A 962 30.28 2.25 28.42
CA ALA A 962 30.20 0.85 28.85
C ALA A 962 31.58 0.20 29.06
N SER A 963 32.63 0.75 28.46
CA SER A 963 34.00 0.22 28.55
C SER A 963 34.76 0.62 29.84
N VAL A 964 34.27 1.64 30.56
CA VAL A 964 34.91 2.15 31.79
C VAL A 964 34.80 1.10 32.92
N LYS A 965 35.95 0.57 33.38
CA LYS A 965 36.04 -0.42 34.49
C LYS A 965 37.18 -0.06 35.45
N LEU A 966 36.93 -0.20 36.76
CA LEU A 966 37.94 -0.03 37.82
C LEU A 966 39.14 -0.98 37.60
N GLY A 967 40.36 -0.42 37.61
CA GLY A 967 41.60 -1.18 37.43
C GLY A 967 42.07 -1.39 35.98
N ARG A 968 41.33 -0.90 34.97
CA ARG A 968 41.80 -0.85 33.56
C ARG A 968 41.83 0.59 33.06
N LYS A 969 42.84 0.93 32.26
CA LYS A 969 42.93 2.25 31.63
C LYS A 969 41.79 2.40 30.62
N SER A 970 40.95 3.41 30.81
CA SER A 970 39.85 3.74 29.88
C SER A 970 40.40 4.62 28.76
N GLU A 971 40.02 4.35 27.51
CA GLU A 971 40.51 5.09 26.35
C GLU A 971 39.67 6.34 26.06
N HIS A 972 40.32 7.37 25.53
CA HIS A 972 39.64 8.57 25.04
C HIS A 972 38.91 8.29 23.73
N LEU A 973 37.74 8.88 23.59
CA LEU A 973 36.97 8.85 22.35
C LEU A 973 37.44 9.97 21.41
N SER A 974 37.60 9.65 20.12
CA SER A 974 37.99 10.61 19.09
C SER A 974 36.82 10.91 18.16
N TYR A 975 36.28 12.12 18.25
CA TYR A 975 35.21 12.62 17.40
C TYR A 975 35.55 14.05 16.94
N LYS A 976 35.54 14.28 15.62
CA LYS A 976 36.01 15.54 15.00
C LYS A 976 34.90 16.57 14.77
N GLY A 977 33.65 16.29 15.16
CA GLY A 977 32.55 17.24 15.00
C GLY A 977 32.57 18.34 16.06
N SER A 978 32.16 19.54 15.68
CA SER A 978 32.02 20.72 16.55
C SER A 978 30.55 20.95 16.97
N ASP A 979 29.80 19.87 17.17
CA ASP A 979 28.39 19.87 17.57
C ASP A 979 28.25 19.46 19.05
N GLU A 980 27.01 19.34 19.52
CA GLU A 980 26.70 18.93 20.90
C GLU A 980 27.27 17.55 21.23
N ILE A 981 27.41 16.67 20.23
CA ILE A 981 28.05 15.36 20.40
C ILE A 981 29.55 15.53 20.64
N GLY A 982 30.22 16.42 19.90
CA GLY A 982 31.61 16.79 20.16
C GLY A 982 31.82 17.29 21.58
N ASP A 983 30.89 18.09 22.11
CA ASP A 983 30.96 18.53 23.49
C ASP A 983 30.73 17.39 24.49
N MET A 984 29.79 16.47 24.22
CA MET A 984 29.64 15.26 25.04
C MET A 984 30.90 14.38 25.04
N VAL A 985 31.59 14.26 23.90
CA VAL A 985 32.87 13.52 23.80
C VAL A 985 33.97 14.19 24.63
N LYS A 986 34.05 15.53 24.62
CA LYS A 986 34.97 16.27 25.51
C LYS A 986 34.66 16.03 26.98
N GLN A 987 33.39 16.04 27.37
CA GLN A 987 32.97 15.78 28.75
C GLN A 987 33.28 14.35 29.18
N TYR A 988 33.05 13.37 28.31
CA TYR A 988 33.46 11.99 28.56
C TYR A 988 34.97 11.89 28.78
N ASN A 989 35.79 12.46 27.88
CA ASN A 989 37.25 12.42 28.02
C ASN A 989 37.72 13.11 29.32
N ARG A 990 37.11 14.25 29.68
CA ARG A 990 37.38 14.93 30.95
C ARG A 990 37.02 14.07 32.17
N MET A 991 35.88 13.39 32.15
CA MET A 991 35.49 12.47 33.22
C MET A 991 36.50 11.33 33.37
N VAL A 992 36.99 10.78 32.25
CA VAL A 992 38.03 9.74 32.25
C VAL A 992 39.30 10.26 32.93
N ASP A 993 39.73 11.49 32.60
CA ASP A 993 40.90 12.12 33.21
C ASP A 993 40.71 12.37 34.72
N GLU A 994 39.54 12.89 35.13
CA GLU A 994 39.21 13.13 36.53
C GLU A 994 39.13 11.84 37.36
N LEU A 995 38.65 10.75 36.75
CA LEU A 995 38.61 9.43 37.36
C LEU A 995 40.03 8.88 37.57
N GLU A 996 40.92 9.01 36.57
CA GLU A 996 42.33 8.63 36.68
C GLU A 996 43.00 9.39 37.84
N VAL A 997 42.83 10.71 37.91
CA VAL A 997 43.36 11.54 39.02
C VAL A 997 42.79 11.11 40.38
N SER A 998 41.49 10.82 40.47
CA SER A 998 40.83 10.45 41.73
C SER A 998 41.29 9.08 42.24
N THR A 999 41.47 8.10 41.34
CA THR A 999 42.01 6.77 41.72
C THR A 999 43.44 6.88 42.27
N HIS A 1000 44.28 7.74 41.68
CA HIS A 1000 45.62 8.00 42.19
C HIS A 1000 45.62 8.66 43.58
N LYS A 1001 44.74 9.63 43.82
CA LYS A 1001 44.60 10.28 45.14
C LYS A 1001 44.12 9.32 46.22
N LEU A 1002 43.14 8.47 45.90
CA LEU A 1002 42.61 7.48 46.84
C LEU A 1002 43.70 6.48 47.26
N ALA A 1003 44.45 5.94 46.27
CA ALA A 1003 45.54 5.02 46.53
C ALA A 1003 46.69 5.64 47.35
N ALA A 1004 46.92 6.94 47.22
CA ALA A 1004 47.90 7.65 48.06
C ALA A 1004 47.41 7.83 49.51
N SER A 1005 46.11 8.15 49.69
CA SER A 1005 45.50 8.33 51.01
C SER A 1005 45.44 7.03 51.82
N GLU A 1006 45.10 5.91 51.18
CA GLU A 1006 45.14 4.59 51.83
C GLU A 1006 46.55 4.22 52.30
N ARG A 1007 47.58 4.54 51.50
CA ARG A 1007 48.99 4.35 51.90
C ARG A 1007 49.36 5.21 53.11
N GLU A 1008 48.94 6.47 53.13
CA GLU A 1008 49.22 7.38 54.25
C GLU A 1008 48.54 6.92 55.54
N TYR A 1009 47.30 6.43 55.46
CA TYR A 1009 46.57 5.90 56.60
C TYR A 1009 47.27 4.65 57.18
N ALA A 1010 47.63 3.70 56.33
CA ALA A 1010 48.37 2.50 56.75
C ALA A 1010 49.74 2.84 57.36
N TRP A 1011 50.41 3.88 56.84
CA TRP A 1011 51.67 4.38 57.39
C TRP A 1011 51.52 4.95 58.80
N ARG A 1012 50.48 5.76 59.06
CA ARG A 1012 50.23 6.33 60.40
C ARG A 1012 50.02 5.25 61.46
N GLU A 1013 49.18 4.26 61.18
CA GLU A 1013 48.88 3.19 62.14
C GLU A 1013 50.13 2.37 62.48
N MET A 1014 50.93 2.02 61.47
CA MET A 1014 52.17 1.28 61.71
C MET A 1014 53.21 2.10 62.50
N ALA A 1015 53.40 3.38 62.18
CA ALA A 1015 54.36 4.23 62.89
C ALA A 1015 54.04 4.32 64.40
N LYS A 1016 52.75 4.37 64.76
CA LYS A 1016 52.29 4.36 66.16
C LYS A 1016 52.65 3.04 66.87
N GLN A 1017 52.48 1.90 66.20
CA GLN A 1017 52.81 0.60 66.76
C GLN A 1017 54.33 0.45 67.00
N ILE A 1018 55.15 0.92 66.07
CA ILE A 1018 56.62 0.83 66.18
C ILE A 1018 57.16 1.72 67.28
N ALA A 1019 56.60 2.92 67.46
CA ALA A 1019 56.95 3.76 68.60
C ALA A 1019 56.70 3.05 69.94
N HIS A 1020 55.61 2.26 70.04
CA HIS A 1020 55.34 1.43 71.22
C HIS A 1020 56.35 0.29 71.38
N GLU A 1021 56.66 -0.43 70.31
CA GLU A 1021 57.60 -1.56 70.35
C GLU A 1021 59.05 -1.14 70.63
N ILE A 1022 59.48 0.06 70.24
CA ILE A 1022 60.80 0.64 70.59
C ILE A 1022 60.84 1.09 72.07
N LYS A 1023 59.74 1.62 72.61
CA LYS A 1023 59.67 2.08 74.02
C LYS A 1023 59.79 0.93 75.02
N ASN A 1024 59.27 -0.25 74.64
CA ASN A 1024 59.23 -1.45 75.48
C ASN A 1024 60.61 -1.97 75.93
N PRO A 1025 61.65 -2.09 75.07
CA PRO A 1025 63.02 -2.45 75.49
C PRO A 1025 63.78 -1.27 76.10
N LEU A 1026 63.60 -0.03 75.62
CA LEU A 1026 64.34 1.14 76.14
C LEU A 1026 64.07 1.43 77.63
N THR A 1027 62.84 1.22 78.08
CA THR A 1027 62.44 1.51 79.48
C THR A 1027 63.16 0.60 80.50
N PRO A 1028 63.12 -0.74 80.37
CA PRO A 1028 63.89 -1.64 81.24
C PRO A 1028 65.40 -1.51 81.05
N MET A 1029 65.91 -1.18 79.85
CA MET A 1029 67.34 -0.89 79.68
C MET A 1029 67.79 0.26 80.59
N LYS A 1030 67.04 1.36 80.61
CA LYS A 1030 67.30 2.52 81.47
C LYS A 1030 67.24 2.15 82.96
N LEU A 1031 66.21 1.40 83.38
CA LEU A 1031 66.07 0.94 84.76
C LEU A 1031 67.22 0.03 85.20
N ASN A 1032 67.63 -0.91 84.33
CA ASN A 1032 68.75 -1.80 84.60
C ASN A 1032 70.08 -1.03 84.72
N VAL A 1033 70.29 0.01 83.90
CA VAL A 1033 71.48 0.89 84.03
C VAL A 1033 71.47 1.60 85.38
N GLN A 1034 70.32 2.15 85.79
CA GLN A 1034 70.16 2.80 87.10
C GLN A 1034 70.39 1.82 88.25
N GLN A 1035 69.90 0.58 88.12
CA GLN A 1035 70.04 -0.46 89.13
C GLN A 1035 71.47 -0.99 89.24
N LEU A 1036 72.20 -1.08 88.12
CA LEU A 1036 73.62 -1.40 88.10
C LEU A 1036 74.43 -0.28 88.78
N LEU A 1037 74.15 0.99 88.43
CA LEU A 1037 74.81 2.16 89.02
C LEU A 1037 74.61 2.21 90.54
N LYS A 1038 73.38 1.91 91.00
CA LYS A 1038 73.06 1.79 92.42
C LYS A 1038 73.82 0.63 93.07
N SER A 1039 73.86 -0.54 92.43
CA SER A 1039 74.56 -1.72 92.96
C SER A 1039 76.08 -1.54 93.05
N TRP A 1040 76.67 -0.67 92.21
CA TRP A 1040 78.07 -0.25 92.27
C TRP A 1040 78.31 0.71 93.45
N ASN A 1041 77.45 1.72 93.62
CA ASN A 1041 77.59 2.70 94.71
C ASN A 1041 77.38 2.08 96.10
N ASP A 1042 76.52 1.07 96.20
CA ASP A 1042 76.17 0.40 97.47
C ASP A 1042 77.17 -0.74 97.84
N ASP A 1043 78.30 -0.87 97.13
CA ASP A 1043 79.39 -1.85 97.34
C ASP A 1043 78.92 -3.30 97.61
N THR A 1044 77.89 -3.72 96.85
CA THR A 1044 77.20 -4.99 97.11
C THR A 1044 78.04 -6.22 96.74
N SER A 1045 78.10 -7.20 97.64
CA SER A 1045 78.78 -8.49 97.39
C SER A 1045 78.21 -9.18 96.15
N GLY A 1046 79.06 -9.59 95.20
CA GLY A 1046 78.65 -10.25 93.94
C GLY A 1046 78.45 -9.30 92.73
N PHE A 1047 79.00 -8.07 92.77
CA PHE A 1047 78.87 -7.10 91.68
C PHE A 1047 79.32 -7.63 90.30
N LYS A 1048 80.37 -8.46 90.25
CA LYS A 1048 80.91 -9.01 89.00
C LYS A 1048 79.87 -9.86 88.25
N ASP A 1049 79.10 -10.69 88.95
CA ASP A 1049 78.06 -11.53 88.36
C ASP A 1049 76.86 -10.68 87.90
N LYS A 1050 76.49 -9.63 88.66
CA LYS A 1050 75.46 -8.66 88.25
C LYS A 1050 75.87 -7.84 87.02
N LEU A 1051 77.14 -7.47 86.90
CA LEU A 1051 77.67 -6.75 85.75
C LEU A 1051 77.64 -7.63 84.49
N GLU A 1052 78.00 -8.90 84.60
CA GLU A 1052 77.94 -9.84 83.48
C GLU A 1052 76.48 -10.07 83.02
N LEU A 1053 75.55 -10.27 83.96
CA LEU A 1053 74.13 -10.42 83.65
C LEU A 1053 73.55 -9.14 83.02
N PHE A 1054 73.93 -7.97 83.52
CA PHE A 1054 73.56 -6.69 82.92
C PHE A 1054 74.07 -6.59 81.47
N ALA A 1055 75.34 -6.87 81.22
CA ALA A 1055 75.94 -6.75 79.89
C ALA A 1055 75.23 -7.67 78.89
N ARG A 1056 74.95 -8.93 79.26
CA ARG A 1056 74.19 -9.86 78.42
C ARG A 1056 72.77 -9.35 78.12
N ASN A 1057 72.04 -8.89 79.15
CA ASN A 1057 70.68 -8.37 78.97
C ASN A 1057 70.66 -7.12 78.08
N GLN A 1058 71.64 -6.22 78.19
CA GLN A 1058 71.72 -5.03 77.33
C GLN A 1058 71.99 -5.40 75.88
N ILE A 1059 72.90 -6.34 75.61
CA ILE A 1059 73.15 -6.82 74.26
C ILE A 1059 71.86 -7.38 73.66
N GLU A 1060 71.12 -8.21 74.40
CA GLU A 1060 69.85 -8.78 73.94
C GLU A 1060 68.78 -7.71 73.64
N TYR A 1061 68.68 -6.66 74.47
CA TYR A 1061 67.76 -5.55 74.21
C TYR A 1061 68.19 -4.69 73.01
N ILE A 1062 69.50 -4.46 72.80
CA ILE A 1062 70.03 -3.76 71.61
C ILE A 1062 69.74 -4.57 70.35
N ASP A 1063 69.97 -5.88 70.38
CA ASP A 1063 69.71 -6.77 69.25
C ASP A 1063 68.21 -6.78 68.90
N ASN A 1064 67.33 -6.80 69.89
CA ASN A 1064 65.88 -6.69 69.68
C ASN A 1064 65.48 -5.33 69.07
N LEU A 1065 66.06 -4.21 69.53
CA LEU A 1065 65.85 -2.88 68.93
C LEU A 1065 66.35 -2.82 67.48
N SER A 1066 67.49 -3.44 67.20
CA SER A 1066 68.08 -3.53 65.86
C SER A 1066 67.20 -4.35 64.91
N LEU A 1067 66.60 -5.44 65.40
CA LEU A 1067 65.63 -6.24 64.65
C LEU A 1067 64.35 -5.44 64.35
N ILE A 1068 63.80 -4.70 65.31
CA ILE A 1068 62.62 -3.83 65.11
C ILE A 1068 62.91 -2.73 64.08
N ALA A 1069 64.07 -2.07 64.20
CA ALA A 1069 64.48 -1.01 63.28
C ALA A 1069 64.70 -1.54 61.85
N THR A 1070 65.25 -2.75 61.71
CA THR A 1070 65.46 -3.42 60.43
C THR A 1070 64.13 -3.86 59.82
N ALA A 1071 63.22 -4.44 60.62
CA ALA A 1071 61.87 -4.79 60.20
C ALA A 1071 61.09 -3.53 59.73
N PHE A 1072 61.18 -2.42 60.45
CA PHE A 1072 60.59 -1.14 60.06
C PHE A 1072 61.16 -0.61 58.74
N SER A 1073 62.50 -0.58 58.62
CA SER A 1073 63.18 -0.12 57.41
C SER A 1073 62.79 -0.97 56.20
N SER A 1074 62.65 -2.29 56.36
CA SER A 1074 62.20 -3.19 55.28
C SER A 1074 60.75 -2.95 54.84
N PHE A 1075 59.86 -2.57 55.76
CA PHE A 1075 58.49 -2.18 55.41
C PHE A 1075 58.44 -0.81 54.73
N ALA A 1076 59.19 0.17 55.26
CA ALA A 1076 59.28 1.51 54.69
C ALA A 1076 59.94 1.54 53.31
N LYS A 1077 60.87 0.61 53.07
CA LYS A 1077 61.54 0.42 51.78
C LYS A 1077 60.78 -0.47 50.81
N MET A 1078 59.56 -0.95 51.10
CA MET A 1078 58.81 -1.84 50.20
C MET A 1078 58.90 -1.31 48.75
N PRO A 1079 59.75 -1.91 47.91
CA PRO A 1079 59.84 -1.51 46.52
C PRO A 1079 58.49 -1.83 45.90
N GLY A 1080 58.07 -1.08 44.87
CA GLY A 1080 57.01 -1.60 44.01
C GLY A 1080 57.41 -3.01 43.58
N ALA A 1081 56.51 -3.99 43.73
CA ALA A 1081 56.76 -5.32 43.19
C ALA A 1081 57.18 -5.15 41.73
N ASN A 1082 58.28 -5.78 41.32
CA ASN A 1082 58.74 -5.76 39.94
C ASN A 1082 58.46 -7.14 39.32
N PRO A 1083 57.18 -7.50 39.11
CA PRO A 1083 56.82 -8.82 38.65
C PRO A 1083 57.39 -9.04 37.25
N SER A 1084 58.04 -10.18 37.08
CA SER A 1084 58.59 -10.64 35.81
C SER A 1084 58.24 -12.11 35.62
N ASP A 1085 58.42 -12.61 34.40
CA ASP A 1085 58.24 -14.03 34.13
C ASP A 1085 59.46 -14.78 34.65
N ILE A 1086 59.27 -15.57 35.71
CA ILE A 1086 60.36 -16.32 36.37
C ILE A 1086 60.11 -17.82 36.28
N ASP A 1087 61.18 -18.61 36.18
CA ASP A 1087 61.13 -20.07 36.28
C ASP A 1087 61.10 -20.50 37.76
N LEU A 1088 59.95 -21.00 38.19
CA LEU A 1088 59.71 -21.38 39.57
C LEU A 1088 60.60 -22.56 40.02
N ILE A 1089 60.96 -23.46 39.11
CA ILE A 1089 61.84 -24.59 39.41
C ILE A 1089 63.24 -24.09 39.75
N GLU A 1090 63.79 -23.19 38.92
CA GLU A 1090 65.11 -22.59 39.13
C GLU A 1090 65.16 -21.79 40.44
N GLN A 1091 64.08 -21.06 40.75
CA GLN A 1091 64.03 -20.23 41.94
C GLN A 1091 64.00 -21.05 43.23
N ILE A 1092 63.23 -22.15 43.27
CA ILE A 1092 63.20 -23.06 44.42
C ILE A 1092 64.56 -23.76 44.59
N LYS A 1093 65.21 -24.18 43.49
CA LYS A 1093 66.57 -24.75 43.54
C LYS A 1093 67.57 -23.78 44.16
N THR A 1094 67.58 -22.54 43.69
CA THR A 1094 68.43 -21.46 44.24
C THR A 1094 68.20 -21.29 45.74
N THR A 1095 66.95 -21.34 46.19
CA THR A 1095 66.64 -21.21 47.62
C THR A 1095 67.12 -22.42 48.42
N LEU A 1096 66.97 -23.64 47.89
CA LEU A 1096 67.42 -24.87 48.56
C LEU A 1096 68.94 -24.93 48.70
N GLU A 1097 69.69 -24.41 47.74
CA GLU A 1097 71.16 -24.34 47.81
C GLU A 1097 71.66 -23.56 49.03
N LEU A 1098 70.94 -22.51 49.44
CA LEU A 1098 71.27 -21.71 50.63
C LEU A 1098 71.27 -22.55 51.93
N PHE A 1099 70.54 -23.66 51.96
CA PHE A 1099 70.38 -24.51 53.16
C PHE A 1099 71.07 -25.88 53.04
N ARG A 1100 71.80 -26.14 51.94
CA ARG A 1100 72.40 -27.44 51.62
C ARG A 1100 73.43 -27.93 52.66
N ASN A 1101 74.08 -27.02 53.38
CA ASN A 1101 75.10 -27.33 54.39
C ASN A 1101 74.55 -27.39 55.83
N THR A 1102 73.22 -27.40 56.01
CA THR A 1102 72.61 -27.49 57.34
C THR A 1102 72.77 -28.91 57.89
N SER A 1103 73.47 -29.06 59.01
CA SER A 1103 73.69 -30.36 59.68
C SER A 1103 72.37 -31.01 60.10
N ASN A 1104 72.24 -32.33 59.97
CA ASN A 1104 71.09 -33.15 60.42
C ASN A 1104 69.75 -32.94 59.67
N VAL A 1105 69.75 -32.43 58.44
CA VAL A 1105 68.52 -32.36 57.59
C VAL A 1105 68.78 -32.88 56.17
N THR A 1106 67.95 -33.81 55.72
CA THR A 1106 67.93 -34.34 54.34
C THR A 1106 66.79 -33.70 53.54
N PHE A 1107 67.10 -33.19 52.35
CA PHE A 1107 66.11 -32.58 51.44
C PHE A 1107 65.65 -33.57 50.37
N ASN A 1108 64.36 -33.91 50.37
CA ASN A 1108 63.73 -34.78 49.37
C ASN A 1108 62.92 -33.93 48.38
N VAL A 1109 63.43 -33.75 47.16
CA VAL A 1109 62.79 -32.86 46.18
C VAL A 1109 62.15 -33.66 45.05
N LYS A 1110 60.90 -33.33 44.71
CA LYS A 1110 60.15 -33.93 43.61
C LYS A 1110 59.67 -32.85 42.64
N TRP A 1111 60.26 -32.84 41.45
CA TRP A 1111 59.93 -31.92 40.36
C TRP A 1111 58.80 -32.49 39.48
N PRO A 1112 58.03 -31.64 38.78
CA PRO A 1112 56.99 -32.10 37.86
C PRO A 1112 57.60 -32.63 36.55
N HIS A 1113 56.75 -33.04 35.60
CA HIS A 1113 57.21 -33.54 34.28
C HIS A 1113 57.88 -32.44 33.46
N GLU A 1114 57.33 -31.23 33.55
CA GLU A 1114 57.76 -30.05 32.82
C GLU A 1114 59.19 -29.62 33.19
N ASN A 1115 59.99 -29.24 32.19
CA ASN A 1115 61.38 -28.82 32.36
C ASN A 1115 61.50 -27.43 32.99
N LYS A 1116 60.59 -26.51 32.62
CA LYS A 1116 60.50 -25.14 33.18
C LYS A 1116 59.06 -24.79 33.47
N VAL A 1117 58.81 -24.07 34.57
CA VAL A 1117 57.45 -23.66 34.98
C VAL A 1117 57.45 -22.16 35.23
N PHE A 1118 56.83 -21.39 34.33
CA PHE A 1118 56.84 -19.93 34.41
C PHE A 1118 55.61 -19.39 35.13
N ILE A 1119 55.87 -18.51 36.11
CA ILE A 1119 54.87 -17.69 36.80
C ILE A 1119 55.22 -16.20 36.66
N HIS A 1120 54.23 -15.33 36.77
CA HIS A 1120 54.44 -13.88 36.77
C HIS A 1120 54.53 -13.36 38.20
N ALA A 1121 55.75 -13.18 38.72
CA ALA A 1121 55.99 -12.83 40.12
C ALA A 1121 57.31 -12.08 40.31
N ASP A 1122 57.50 -11.48 41.48
CA ASP A 1122 58.76 -10.83 41.86
C ASP A 1122 59.76 -11.88 42.38
N LYS A 1123 60.96 -11.91 41.79
CA LYS A 1123 62.00 -12.92 42.07
C LYS A 1123 62.43 -12.93 43.54
N GLU A 1124 62.60 -11.76 44.16
CA GLU A 1124 63.05 -11.66 45.55
C GLU A 1124 61.94 -12.08 46.52
N GLN A 1125 60.68 -11.75 46.21
CA GLN A 1125 59.53 -12.16 47.02
C GLN A 1125 59.33 -13.67 47.01
N ILE A 1126 59.50 -14.33 45.86
CA ILE A 1126 59.42 -15.80 45.76
C ILE A 1126 60.51 -16.49 46.59
N ASN A 1127 61.75 -15.98 46.54
CA ASN A 1127 62.81 -16.41 47.47
C ASN A 1127 62.42 -16.21 48.93
N GLY A 1128 61.82 -15.06 49.26
CA GLY A 1128 61.32 -14.74 50.59
C GLY A 1128 60.27 -15.72 51.09
N ILE A 1129 59.37 -16.21 50.22
CA ILE A 1129 58.38 -17.24 50.58
C ILE A 1129 59.10 -18.53 50.94
N PHE A 1130 59.89 -19.10 50.03
CA PHE A 1130 60.45 -20.44 50.21
C PHE A 1130 61.54 -20.49 51.27
N SER A 1131 62.35 -19.44 51.41
CA SER A 1131 63.36 -19.37 52.48
C SER A 1131 62.71 -19.36 53.87
N ASN A 1132 61.59 -18.65 54.04
CA ASN A 1132 60.84 -18.65 55.30
C ASN A 1132 60.21 -20.02 55.59
N LEU A 1133 59.62 -20.68 54.58
CA LEU A 1133 59.02 -22.00 54.75
C LEU A 1133 60.07 -23.07 55.08
N ILE A 1134 61.19 -23.10 54.35
CA ILE A 1134 62.28 -24.06 54.58
C ILE A 1134 62.91 -23.83 55.96
N LYS A 1135 63.22 -22.58 56.32
CA LYS A 1135 63.76 -22.23 57.64
C LYS A 1135 62.81 -22.64 58.76
N ASN A 1136 61.51 -22.40 58.60
CA ASN A 1136 60.51 -22.84 59.58
C ASN A 1136 60.46 -24.37 59.71
N GLY A 1137 60.54 -25.10 58.59
CA GLY A 1137 60.61 -26.56 58.57
C GLY A 1137 61.83 -27.10 59.31
N ILE A 1138 63.03 -26.56 59.04
CA ILE A 1138 64.28 -26.96 59.73
C ILE A 1138 64.15 -26.77 61.24
N GLN A 1139 63.64 -25.61 61.66
CA GLN A 1139 63.50 -25.28 63.07
C GLN A 1139 62.37 -26.04 63.80
N ALA A 1140 61.48 -26.73 63.07
CA ALA A 1140 60.40 -27.51 63.66
C ALA A 1140 60.84 -28.93 64.06
N ILE A 1141 62.04 -29.36 63.61
CA ILE A 1141 62.58 -30.70 63.78
C ILE A 1141 63.30 -30.80 65.15
N PRO A 1142 62.89 -31.75 66.02
CA PRO A 1142 63.57 -32.02 67.29
C PRO A 1142 65.03 -32.46 67.11
N GLN A 1143 65.92 -32.12 68.05
CA GLN A 1143 67.36 -32.44 67.95
C GLN A 1143 67.69 -33.94 67.99
N ASP A 1144 66.77 -34.77 68.47
CA ASP A 1144 66.86 -36.23 68.58
C ASP A 1144 66.31 -36.98 67.35
N ARG A 1145 65.92 -36.25 66.29
CA ARG A 1145 65.35 -36.82 65.07
C ARG A 1145 66.14 -36.37 63.83
N ASP A 1146 66.47 -37.30 62.95
CA ASP A 1146 67.00 -36.96 61.63
C ASP A 1146 65.95 -36.19 60.83
N GLY A 1147 66.31 -34.96 60.45
CA GLY A 1147 65.39 -34.06 59.77
C GLY A 1147 65.16 -34.44 58.32
N VAL A 1148 63.91 -34.43 57.90
CA VAL A 1148 63.52 -34.63 56.50
C VAL A 1148 62.62 -33.48 56.07
N ILE A 1149 63.05 -32.72 55.07
CA ILE A 1149 62.24 -31.69 54.41
C ILE A 1149 61.95 -32.14 53.00
N LYS A 1150 60.66 -32.37 52.72
CA LYS A 1150 60.18 -32.77 51.40
C LYS A 1150 59.62 -31.57 50.66
N VAL A 1151 60.14 -31.27 49.48
CA VAL A 1151 59.64 -30.20 48.60
C VAL A 1151 59.08 -30.83 47.33
N GLU A 1152 57.80 -30.63 47.03
CA GLU A 1152 57.15 -31.18 45.84
C GLU A 1152 56.41 -30.07 45.08
N LEU A 1153 56.67 -29.96 43.78
CA LEU A 1153 56.01 -29.04 42.86
C LEU A 1153 55.15 -29.82 41.86
N LYS A 1154 53.89 -29.43 41.68
CA LYS A 1154 52.94 -30.02 40.73
C LYS A 1154 52.27 -28.95 39.89
N VAL A 1155 52.11 -29.22 38.59
CA VAL A 1155 51.31 -28.40 37.69
C VAL A 1155 49.91 -29.03 37.60
N THR A 1156 48.86 -28.25 37.82
CA THR A 1156 47.46 -28.68 37.81
C THR A 1156 46.63 -27.70 36.99
N GLY A 1157 46.36 -28.03 35.72
CA GLY A 1157 45.57 -27.19 34.83
C GLY A 1157 46.22 -25.81 34.61
N ASP A 1158 45.53 -24.76 35.04
CA ASP A 1158 45.95 -23.35 34.96
C ASP A 1158 46.74 -22.86 36.18
N LYS A 1159 47.19 -23.78 37.06
CA LYS A 1159 47.85 -23.45 38.33
C LYS A 1159 49.07 -24.32 38.61
N VAL A 1160 49.98 -23.83 39.45
CA VAL A 1160 51.10 -24.59 40.01
C VAL A 1160 51.02 -24.61 41.53
N LEU A 1161 51.17 -25.80 42.13
CA LEU A 1161 51.13 -26.04 43.56
C LEU A 1161 52.52 -26.49 44.04
N VAL A 1162 53.08 -25.78 45.01
CA VAL A 1162 54.33 -26.13 45.70
C VAL A 1162 54.02 -26.51 47.14
N SER A 1163 54.53 -27.65 47.58
CA SER A 1163 54.38 -28.13 48.96
C SER A 1163 55.75 -28.29 49.62
N VAL A 1164 55.87 -27.82 50.87
CA VAL A 1164 57.06 -27.95 51.72
C VAL A 1164 56.64 -28.65 53.01
N ALA A 1165 57.03 -29.91 53.16
CA ALA A 1165 56.68 -30.76 54.30
C ALA A 1165 57.90 -31.03 55.18
N ASP A 1166 57.76 -30.90 56.49
CA ASP A 1166 58.75 -31.30 57.49
C ASP A 1166 58.27 -32.53 58.29
N ASN A 1167 59.21 -33.27 58.89
CA ASN A 1167 58.94 -34.37 59.83
C ASN A 1167 59.07 -33.94 61.30
N GLY A 1168 58.83 -32.66 61.60
CA GLY A 1168 59.04 -32.06 62.91
C GLY A 1168 57.92 -32.33 63.92
N SER A 1169 57.85 -31.47 64.94
CA SER A 1169 56.88 -31.55 66.04
C SER A 1169 55.43 -31.26 65.64
N GLY A 1170 55.20 -30.69 64.45
CA GLY A 1170 53.87 -30.29 63.96
C GLY A 1170 53.24 -29.15 64.76
N ILE A 1171 52.07 -28.67 64.30
CA ILE A 1171 51.38 -27.49 64.82
C ILE A 1171 50.13 -27.95 65.60
N PRO A 1172 50.02 -27.67 66.91
CA PRO A 1172 48.82 -27.96 67.71
C PRO A 1172 47.57 -27.29 67.15
N GLU A 1173 46.42 -27.97 67.24
CA GLU A 1173 45.15 -27.52 66.65
C GLU A 1173 44.70 -26.13 67.16
N ALA A 1174 44.93 -25.84 68.44
CA ALA A 1174 44.62 -24.55 69.06
C ALA A 1174 45.39 -23.36 68.44
N LEU A 1175 46.54 -23.59 67.80
CA LEU A 1175 47.41 -22.53 67.27
C LEU A 1175 47.22 -22.30 65.77
N ARG A 1176 46.49 -23.19 65.07
CA ARG A 1176 46.41 -23.18 63.60
C ARG A 1176 45.87 -21.86 63.03
N ASN A 1177 44.82 -21.31 63.64
CA ASN A 1177 44.15 -20.08 63.17
C ASN A 1177 45.01 -18.81 63.32
N ARG A 1178 46.12 -18.86 64.06
CA ARG A 1178 47.00 -17.70 64.30
C ARG A 1178 48.33 -17.76 63.56
N MET A 1179 48.65 -18.87 62.88
CA MET A 1179 49.96 -19.10 62.24
C MET A 1179 50.35 -18.07 61.16
N PHE A 1180 49.37 -17.48 60.47
CA PHE A 1180 49.60 -16.43 59.47
C PHE A 1180 49.32 -15.01 59.99
N THR A 1181 48.99 -14.86 61.27
CA THR A 1181 48.79 -13.54 61.89
C THR A 1181 50.16 -12.88 62.11
N PRO A 1182 50.35 -11.61 61.72
CA PRO A 1182 51.58 -10.87 62.02
C PRO A 1182 51.92 -10.91 63.51
N ASN A 1183 53.21 -10.95 63.85
CA ASN A 1183 53.75 -10.96 65.21
C ASN A 1183 53.39 -12.20 66.06
N PHE A 1184 52.84 -13.25 65.45
CA PHE A 1184 52.58 -14.52 66.15
C PHE A 1184 53.77 -15.47 66.00
N THR A 1185 54.37 -15.87 67.13
CA THR A 1185 55.47 -16.85 67.22
C THR A 1185 55.30 -17.72 68.46
N THR A 1186 55.74 -18.98 68.39
CA THR A 1186 55.79 -19.90 69.52
C THR A 1186 57.22 -20.11 70.06
N LYS A 1187 58.20 -19.41 69.48
CA LYS A 1187 59.64 -19.56 69.78
C LYS A 1187 60.17 -18.31 70.48
N SER A 1188 61.07 -18.50 71.45
CA SER A 1188 61.67 -17.42 72.26
C SER A 1188 62.49 -16.39 71.47
N SER A 1189 62.98 -16.74 70.28
CA SER A 1189 63.81 -15.86 69.42
C SER A 1189 63.19 -15.52 68.05
N GLY A 1190 61.88 -15.79 67.85
CA GLY A 1190 61.21 -15.57 66.56
C GLY A 1190 60.53 -14.20 66.47
N THR A 1191 60.61 -13.52 65.31
CA THR A 1191 59.95 -12.22 65.09
C THR A 1191 58.44 -12.32 64.79
N GLY A 1192 57.93 -13.52 64.51
CA GLY A 1192 56.51 -13.76 64.18
C GLY A 1192 56.04 -13.14 62.84
N LEU A 1193 56.93 -12.52 62.07
CA LEU A 1193 56.59 -11.84 60.81
C LEU A 1193 56.72 -12.74 59.57
N GLY A 1194 57.61 -13.74 59.59
CA GLY A 1194 57.99 -14.51 58.39
C GLY A 1194 56.84 -15.17 57.63
N LEU A 1195 55.92 -15.86 58.32
CA LEU A 1195 54.77 -16.52 57.67
C LEU A 1195 53.73 -15.51 57.16
N SER A 1196 53.52 -14.41 57.88
CA SER A 1196 52.62 -13.33 57.45
C SER A 1196 53.14 -12.61 56.19
N ILE A 1197 54.45 -12.42 56.08
CA ILE A 1197 55.12 -11.87 54.89
C ILE A 1197 55.02 -12.86 53.72
N ALA A 1198 55.29 -14.15 53.95
CA ALA A 1198 55.15 -15.18 52.92
C ALA A 1198 53.71 -15.25 52.37
N LYS A 1199 52.70 -15.10 53.23
CA LYS A 1199 51.29 -14.99 52.80
C LYS A 1199 51.05 -13.79 51.92
N ARG A 1200 51.54 -12.61 52.30
CA ARG A 1200 51.39 -11.39 51.51
C ARG A 1200 52.09 -11.48 50.15
N TYR A 1201 53.26 -12.11 50.08
CA TYR A 1201 53.96 -12.35 48.81
C TYR A 1201 53.21 -13.35 47.91
N ALA A 1202 52.65 -14.42 48.48
CA ALA A 1202 51.84 -15.38 47.71
C ALA A 1202 50.57 -14.72 47.13
N GLU A 1203 49.83 -13.97 47.95
CA GLU A 1203 48.64 -13.23 47.52
C GLU A 1203 48.97 -12.12 46.52
N GLY A 1204 50.11 -11.43 46.69
CA GLY A 1204 50.61 -10.41 45.75
C GLY A 1204 50.93 -10.94 44.35
N ALA A 1205 51.30 -12.22 44.24
CA ALA A 1205 51.49 -12.91 42.96
C ALA A 1205 50.20 -13.54 42.40
N GLY A 1206 49.03 -13.18 42.94
CA GLY A 1206 47.73 -13.76 42.55
C GLY A 1206 47.51 -15.19 43.05
N GLY A 1207 48.33 -15.65 43.99
CA GLY A 1207 48.33 -17.00 44.56
C GLY A 1207 47.69 -17.09 45.94
N ARG A 1208 47.79 -18.27 46.57
CA ARG A 1208 47.33 -18.51 47.94
C ARG A 1208 48.30 -19.43 48.70
N ILE A 1209 48.38 -19.28 50.02
CA ILE A 1209 49.18 -20.13 50.92
C ILE A 1209 48.30 -20.70 52.05
N TRP A 1210 48.52 -21.96 52.41
CA TRP A 1210 47.89 -22.63 53.55
C TRP A 1210 48.80 -23.74 54.09
N PHE A 1211 48.39 -24.45 55.15
CA PHE A 1211 49.13 -25.60 55.66
C PHE A 1211 48.22 -26.67 56.24
N GLU A 1212 48.75 -27.88 56.30
CA GLU A 1212 48.19 -29.04 57.01
C GLU A 1212 49.23 -29.54 57.99
N SER A 1213 48.85 -29.93 59.20
CA SER A 1213 49.83 -30.42 60.18
C SER A 1213 49.20 -31.35 61.20
N GLN A 1214 49.95 -32.38 61.61
CA GLN A 1214 49.56 -33.29 62.67
C GLN A 1214 50.63 -33.26 63.78
N THR A 1215 50.21 -32.99 65.02
CA THR A 1215 51.12 -32.93 66.17
C THR A 1215 51.92 -34.23 66.32
N GLY A 1216 53.23 -34.09 66.48
CA GLY A 1216 54.20 -35.19 66.57
C GLY A 1216 54.68 -35.79 65.24
N ARG A 1217 54.01 -35.47 64.11
CA ARG A 1217 54.31 -36.03 62.78
C ARG A 1217 54.85 -35.01 61.76
N GLY A 1218 54.66 -33.71 61.99
CA GLY A 1218 55.20 -32.61 61.16
C GLY A 1218 54.15 -31.69 60.55
N ALA A 1219 54.57 -30.75 59.71
CA ALA A 1219 53.70 -29.83 58.99
C ALA A 1219 54.01 -29.79 57.49
N THR A 1220 52.98 -29.57 56.68
CA THR A 1220 53.08 -29.36 55.22
C THR A 1220 52.47 -28.02 54.87
N PHE A 1221 53.29 -27.10 54.36
CA PHE A 1221 52.84 -25.83 53.81
C PHE A 1221 52.62 -25.96 52.30
N PHE A 1222 51.53 -25.38 51.80
CA PHE A 1222 51.16 -25.36 50.39
C PHE A 1222 51.08 -23.94 49.87
N VAL A 1223 51.68 -23.69 48.71
CA VAL A 1223 51.66 -22.40 48.00
C VAL A 1223 51.19 -22.65 46.57
N GLU A 1224 50.12 -21.99 46.15
CA GLU A 1224 49.52 -22.09 44.82
C GLU A 1224 49.73 -20.77 44.05
N PHE A 1225 50.16 -20.85 42.79
CA PHE A 1225 50.30 -19.69 41.88
C PHE A 1225 49.54 -19.93 40.55
N PRO A 1226 49.06 -18.87 39.88
CA PRO A 1226 48.56 -18.95 38.51
C PRO A 1226 49.70 -19.33 37.55
N LEU A 1227 49.49 -20.34 36.72
CA LEU A 1227 50.46 -20.77 35.72
C LEU A 1227 50.43 -19.83 34.51
N LYS A 1228 51.60 -19.38 34.04
CA LYS A 1228 51.67 -18.59 32.79
C LYS A 1228 51.86 -19.50 31.58
N TYR A 1229 52.91 -20.32 31.60
CA TYR A 1229 53.17 -21.38 30.62
C TYR A 1229 54.23 -22.33 31.18
N THR A 1230 54.34 -23.53 30.60
CA THR A 1230 55.40 -24.50 30.90
C THR A 1230 56.24 -24.78 29.67
N VAL A 1231 57.43 -25.33 29.88
CA VAL A 1231 58.26 -25.90 28.81
C VAL A 1231 58.43 -27.37 29.10
N GLU A 1232 57.89 -28.25 28.25
CA GLU A 1232 57.99 -29.71 28.42
C GLU A 1232 59.43 -30.21 28.15
N LYS A 1233 59.81 -31.36 28.72
CA LYS A 1233 61.11 -31.98 28.44
C LYS A 1233 61.14 -32.49 26.99
N PRO A 1234 62.22 -32.28 26.23
CA PRO A 1234 62.36 -32.87 24.91
C PRO A 1234 62.52 -34.39 25.05
N GLY A 1235 61.47 -35.18 24.77
CA GLY A 1235 61.59 -36.64 24.68
C GLY A 1235 60.42 -37.52 25.12
N GLU A 1236 59.33 -37.00 25.70
CA GLU A 1236 58.17 -37.84 26.06
C GLU A 1236 56.87 -37.25 25.52
N ALA A 1237 56.42 -37.79 24.38
CA ALA A 1237 55.09 -37.53 23.84
C ALA A 1237 54.04 -38.14 24.78
N LYS A 1238 53.09 -37.33 25.25
CA LYS A 1238 51.89 -37.80 25.97
C LYS A 1238 51.05 -38.68 25.03
N SER A 1239 50.94 -39.97 25.35
CA SER A 1239 49.87 -40.84 24.86
C SER A 1239 48.56 -40.46 25.55
N GLU A 1240 47.63 -39.95 24.76
CA GLU A 1240 46.18 -39.66 24.97
C GLU A 1240 45.68 -39.27 26.38
#